data_AF-A0A958P2Y3-F1
#
_entry.id   AF-A0A958P2Y3-F1
#
_cell.length_a   1.000
_cell.length_b   1.000
_cell.length_c   1.000
_cell.angle_alpha   90.00
_cell.angle_beta   90.00
_cell.angle_gamma   90.00
#
_symmetry.space_group_name_H-M   'P 1'
#
loop_
_entity.id
_entity.type
_entity.pdbx_description
1 polymer ?
#
loop_
_entity_poly.entity_id
_entity_poly.type
_entity_poly.pdbx_seq_one_letter_code
_entity_poly.pdbx_strand_id
1 'polypeptide(L)'
;GRITSNAGTGLKGTTYINCFVSGFRGENQDSMDSIMDELKRQALILKSEGGYGFCANVLRPRGAYIQGIGGESPGAVKLLEMWDTQSAVITAGSGQEKTNGQGKSKIRKGAQMVTMSIWHPDIEEFITAKQQPGRLTKFNMSVLITDEFMEALDKDLPWQLEFPNYELAKSVYKEKWDGNLKLWKAQGHPTKVYKTFKKASELWELIMHSTYHRNEPGVLFVDTINYWNNLYYKEYIQATNPCGEQVLPVGGVCLLGSFNLTQFVALEKQDWDFEKLKKYVPIAVRFLDNVNDITSVPLPENQESLKEKRRIGLGVMGYASALMMMKVRYGSKEALDLTEKLANFLMNETYKASSLLAKEKGAFSLFDKNEYLAGNFIKKLDPSVQMMIFENGVRNSHLLSIQPTGNSSVLANNVSGGIEPVFSPEYIRTVVQPFAPEGLSVPQNIDWHSQSFQEEQGACWEWIKEGDEDLLKTKYQGEVWKLDKNRGLLKEAIVMDWAARFHKENNSWDEKASWAASAHDLEIEDHIKTLKVFAQFVDSAISKTVNLRNDFTFDKFKNLYRDIYRTGNIKGCTTYREGTMASVLSRGSKEENCGIRQTKAIPRPKELNCDIFQVKSKGAHWLVLVGLHEDSPYEVFSLKQGALCLSSSVQHGKLIKESSGLYHLETSDGWLLKDIRKFFETDEQEALTRMISTALRHGADIEFIVDQLLKSEGTIHSFSKAIARTLKSYIRNVQHIKCFSCNSPHLRIEEGCFTCIDCGASKCV
;
A
#
# COMPACT_ATOMS: atom_id res chain seq x y z
N GLY A 1 16.93 13.45 8.82
CA GLY A 1 15.54 13.76 9.20
C GLY A 1 15.49 14.31 10.61
N ARG A 2 15.38 13.45 11.63
CA ARG A 2 15.31 13.86 13.05
C ARG A 2 16.52 14.65 13.51
N ILE A 3 17.72 14.17 13.18
CA ILE A 3 18.98 14.89 13.45
C ILE A 3 18.89 16.32 12.90
N THR A 4 18.58 16.49 11.61
CA THR A 4 18.43 17.80 10.96
C THR A 4 17.37 18.69 11.61
N SER A 5 16.25 18.12 12.07
CA SER A 5 15.16 18.89 12.68
C SER A 5 15.41 19.31 14.12
N ASN A 6 16.24 18.58 14.87
CA ASN A 6 16.33 18.73 16.33
C ASN A 6 17.74 19.12 16.82
N ALA A 7 18.81 18.84 16.06
CA ALA A 7 20.16 19.21 16.43
C ALA A 7 20.29 20.74 16.55
N GLY A 8 20.93 21.20 17.64
CA GLY A 8 21.13 22.64 17.89
C GLY A 8 19.89 23.42 18.35
N THR A 9 18.72 22.80 18.48
CA THR A 9 17.47 23.51 18.86
C THR A 9 17.35 23.86 20.34
N GLY A 10 18.18 23.27 21.21
CA GLY A 10 18.09 23.42 22.67
C GLY A 10 16.90 22.69 23.33
N LEU A 11 16.02 22.04 22.54
CA LEU A 11 14.87 21.30 23.05
C LEU A 11 15.31 19.98 23.71
N LYS A 12 14.92 19.77 24.97
CA LYS A 12 15.27 18.56 25.73
C LYS A 12 14.30 17.39 25.56
N GLY A 13 13.08 17.67 25.08
CA GLY A 13 12.02 16.68 24.89
C GLY A 13 12.01 15.98 23.53
N THR A 14 12.94 16.31 22.63
CA THR A 14 13.02 15.74 21.29
C THR A 14 14.27 14.88 21.14
N THR A 15 14.18 13.84 20.31
CA THR A 15 15.29 12.90 20.07
C THR A 15 15.89 13.07 18.68
N TYR A 16 17.15 12.68 18.49
CA TYR A 16 17.78 12.57 17.17
C TYR A 16 17.48 11.23 16.50
N ILE A 17 16.89 10.28 17.24
CA ILE A 17 16.51 8.95 16.81
C ILE A 17 15.21 8.98 16.00
N ASN A 18 15.12 8.18 14.95
CA ASN A 18 13.96 8.14 14.06
C ASN A 18 12.82 7.29 14.62
N CYS A 19 13.14 6.09 15.08
CA CYS A 19 12.17 5.08 15.50
C CYS A 19 12.74 4.22 16.62
N PHE A 20 11.85 3.52 17.31
CA PHE A 20 12.16 2.66 18.45
C PHE A 20 11.41 1.35 18.29
N VAL A 21 12.00 0.27 18.81
CA VAL A 21 11.28 -0.98 19.06
C VAL A 21 11.16 -1.18 20.56
N SER A 22 9.94 -1.41 21.00
CA SER A 22 9.57 -1.70 22.39
C SER A 22 8.90 -3.08 22.45
N GLY A 23 8.51 -3.51 23.64
CA GLY A 23 7.93 -4.82 23.86
C GLY A 23 7.82 -5.13 25.35
N PHE A 24 7.16 -6.24 25.64
CA PHE A 24 6.97 -6.71 27.01
C PHE A 24 8.32 -7.08 27.65
N ARG A 25 8.42 -6.87 28.97
CA ARG A 25 9.67 -7.00 29.72
C ARG A 25 9.39 -7.54 31.12
N GLY A 26 10.41 -8.18 31.70
CA GLY A 26 10.34 -8.75 33.04
C GLY A 26 9.59 -10.09 33.05
N GLU A 27 9.15 -10.48 34.25
CA GLU A 27 8.30 -11.65 34.45
C GLU A 27 6.82 -11.30 34.23
N ASN A 28 6.02 -12.32 33.94
CA ASN A 28 4.57 -12.26 33.80
C ASN A 28 4.13 -11.27 32.72
N GLN A 29 4.82 -11.31 31.58
CA GLN A 29 4.67 -10.38 30.45
C GLN A 29 3.25 -10.37 29.83
N ASP A 30 2.56 -11.51 29.85
CA ASP A 30 1.17 -11.63 29.39
C ASP A 30 0.19 -11.36 30.55
N SER A 31 0.15 -10.10 30.98
CA SER A 31 -0.71 -9.60 32.05
C SER A 31 -1.17 -8.16 31.80
N MET A 32 -2.27 -7.74 32.43
CA MET A 32 -2.77 -6.36 32.28
C MET A 32 -1.77 -5.32 32.76
N ASP A 33 -1.02 -5.58 33.83
CA ASP A 33 0.02 -4.66 34.33
C ASP A 33 1.09 -4.47 33.26
N SER A 34 1.62 -5.56 32.69
CA SER A 34 2.63 -5.48 31.64
C SER A 34 2.10 -4.87 30.33
N ILE A 35 0.82 -5.09 30.00
CA ILE A 35 0.15 -4.45 28.85
C ILE A 35 0.08 -2.93 29.05
N MET A 36 -0.35 -2.48 30.23
CA MET A 36 -0.46 -1.06 30.55
C MET A 36 0.92 -0.39 30.63
N ASP A 37 1.93 -1.10 31.12
CA ASP A 37 3.32 -0.63 31.09
C ASP A 37 3.85 -0.47 29.66
N GLU A 38 3.50 -1.39 28.76
CA GLU A 38 3.87 -1.26 27.33
C GLU A 38 3.14 -0.09 26.66
N LEU A 39 1.86 0.11 26.93
CA LEU A 39 1.11 1.28 26.47
C LEU A 39 1.74 2.58 27.00
N LYS A 40 2.18 2.61 28.26
CA LYS A 40 2.92 3.76 28.80
C LYS A 40 4.22 4.01 28.03
N ARG A 41 4.99 2.98 27.71
CA ARG A 41 6.21 3.10 26.90
C ARG A 41 5.92 3.61 25.49
N GLN A 42 4.89 3.07 24.83
CA GLN A 42 4.39 3.56 23.54
C GLN A 42 4.09 5.07 23.61
N ALA A 43 3.36 5.52 24.63
CA ALA A 43 3.00 6.92 24.79
C ALA A 43 4.22 7.84 24.90
N LEU A 44 5.24 7.44 25.69
CA LEU A 44 6.48 8.19 25.85
C LEU A 44 7.31 8.23 24.54
N ILE A 45 7.34 7.14 23.79
CA ILE A 45 8.00 7.08 22.48
C ILE A 45 7.32 8.04 21.49
N LEU A 46 5.99 7.96 21.34
CA LEU A 46 5.25 8.83 20.43
C LEU A 46 5.35 10.31 20.83
N LYS A 47 5.35 10.61 22.13
CA LYS A 47 5.58 11.97 22.66
C LYS A 47 6.93 12.54 22.23
N SER A 48 7.96 11.72 22.12
CA SER A 48 9.28 12.12 21.61
C SER A 48 9.33 12.32 20.08
N GLU A 49 8.18 12.15 19.42
CA GLU A 49 8.00 12.10 17.97
C GLU A 49 8.65 10.84 17.32
N GLY A 50 9.05 9.84 18.10
CA GLY A 50 9.62 8.59 17.59
C GLY A 50 8.57 7.68 16.94
N GLY A 51 8.93 7.01 15.85
CA GLY A 51 8.15 5.86 15.37
C GLY A 51 8.24 4.69 16.36
N TYR A 52 7.19 3.87 16.44
CA TYR A 52 7.06 2.79 17.43
C TYR A 52 6.85 1.43 16.75
N GLY A 53 7.66 0.42 17.08
CA GLY A 53 7.47 -0.96 16.64
C GLY A 53 7.41 -1.93 17.81
N PHE A 54 6.62 -3.00 17.72
CA PHE A 54 6.66 -4.09 18.69
C PHE A 54 6.16 -5.42 18.12
N CYS A 55 6.30 -6.49 18.91
CA CYS A 55 5.81 -7.83 18.59
C CYS A 55 4.65 -8.21 19.51
N ALA A 56 3.55 -8.70 18.92
CA ALA A 56 2.34 -9.08 19.66
C ALA A 56 2.34 -10.53 20.15
N ASN A 57 3.39 -11.32 19.84
CA ASN A 57 3.46 -12.76 20.15
C ASN A 57 3.27 -13.12 21.63
N VAL A 58 3.58 -12.20 22.55
CA VAL A 58 3.43 -12.43 23.99
C VAL A 58 1.97 -12.58 24.40
N LEU A 59 1.06 -11.87 23.74
CA LEU A 59 -0.34 -11.78 24.14
C LEU A 59 -1.07 -13.10 23.89
N ARG A 60 -1.77 -13.61 24.91
CA ARG A 60 -2.55 -14.85 24.77
C ARG A 60 -3.67 -14.73 23.72
N PRO A 61 -4.01 -15.84 23.02
CA PRO A 61 -5.00 -15.82 21.95
C PRO A 61 -6.44 -15.63 22.45
N ARG A 62 -7.36 -15.37 21.52
CA ARG A 62 -8.80 -15.29 21.80
C ARG A 62 -9.31 -16.59 22.42
N GLY A 63 -10.17 -16.48 23.43
CA GLY A 63 -10.72 -17.64 24.15
C GLY A 63 -9.76 -18.23 25.19
N ALA A 64 -8.54 -17.70 25.35
CA ALA A 64 -7.62 -18.15 26.39
C ALA A 64 -8.17 -17.83 27.79
N TYR A 65 -8.21 -18.83 28.68
CA TYR A 65 -8.77 -18.70 30.01
C TYR A 65 -8.00 -17.70 30.90
N ILE A 66 -8.74 -16.87 31.64
CA ILE A 66 -8.22 -15.89 32.61
C ILE A 66 -8.66 -16.31 34.01
N GLN A 67 -7.77 -17.05 34.70
CA GLN A 67 -8.07 -17.61 36.02
C GLN A 67 -8.53 -16.59 37.07
N GLY A 68 -7.97 -15.37 37.06
CA GLY A 68 -8.28 -14.36 38.08
C GLY A 68 -9.73 -13.90 38.09
N ILE A 69 -10.42 -13.97 36.96
CA ILE A 69 -11.82 -13.52 36.80
C ILE A 69 -12.76 -14.62 36.29
N GLY A 70 -12.23 -15.81 36.00
CA GLY A 70 -13.00 -16.94 35.45
C GLY A 70 -13.54 -16.71 34.03
N GLY A 71 -13.01 -15.72 33.30
CA GLY A 71 -13.43 -15.36 31.94
C GLY A 71 -12.43 -15.79 30.86
N GLU A 72 -12.67 -15.34 29.64
CA GLU A 72 -11.82 -15.62 28.48
C GLU A 72 -11.20 -14.33 27.91
N SER A 73 -10.00 -14.47 27.34
CA SER A 73 -9.28 -13.38 26.69
C SER A 73 -10.02 -12.91 25.43
N PRO A 74 -10.11 -11.58 25.20
CA PRO A 74 -10.58 -11.04 23.94
C PRO A 74 -9.58 -11.27 22.79
N GLY A 75 -8.39 -11.80 23.07
CA GLY A 75 -7.35 -12.10 22.08
C GLY A 75 -6.40 -10.94 21.80
N ALA A 76 -5.23 -11.29 21.26
CA ALA A 76 -4.14 -10.38 20.96
C ALA A 76 -4.58 -9.26 20.02
N VAL A 77 -5.27 -9.61 18.93
CA VAL A 77 -5.66 -8.65 17.88
C VAL A 77 -6.70 -7.65 18.39
N LYS A 78 -7.61 -8.06 19.29
CA LYS A 78 -8.56 -7.13 19.91
C LYS A 78 -7.87 -6.15 20.85
N LEU A 79 -6.88 -6.62 21.62
CA LEU A 79 -6.10 -5.76 22.51
C LEU A 79 -5.30 -4.70 21.74
N LEU A 80 -4.89 -4.96 20.49
CA LEU A 80 -4.21 -3.97 19.65
C LEU A 80 -5.02 -2.67 19.45
N GLU A 81 -6.35 -2.71 19.59
CA GLU A 81 -7.18 -1.50 19.51
C GLU A 81 -6.84 -0.49 20.62
N MET A 82 -6.30 -0.93 21.76
CA MET A 82 -5.80 -0.04 22.80
C MET A 82 -4.62 0.80 22.30
N TRP A 83 -3.65 0.17 21.62
CA TRP A 83 -2.51 0.86 21.03
C TRP A 83 -2.94 1.78 19.88
N ASP A 84 -3.88 1.34 19.04
CA ASP A 84 -4.42 2.12 17.92
C ASP A 84 -5.12 3.39 18.42
N THR A 85 -6.01 3.23 19.41
CA THR A 85 -6.75 4.34 20.02
C THR A 85 -5.81 5.31 20.72
N GLN A 86 -4.87 4.81 21.53
CA GLN A 86 -3.91 5.66 22.22
C GLN A 86 -3.04 6.44 21.23
N SER A 87 -2.60 5.80 20.15
CA SER A 87 -1.88 6.47 19.06
C SER A 87 -2.72 7.57 18.43
N ALA A 88 -3.99 7.31 18.13
CA ALA A 88 -4.91 8.30 17.57
C ALA A 88 -5.06 9.52 18.50
N VAL A 89 -5.20 9.30 19.81
CA VAL A 89 -5.32 10.38 20.81
C VAL A 89 -4.03 11.20 20.93
N ILE A 90 -2.87 10.54 21.09
CA ILE A 90 -1.58 11.23 21.26
C ILE A 90 -1.20 12.01 20.00
N THR A 91 -1.62 11.54 18.83
CA THR A 91 -1.28 12.15 17.53
C THR A 91 -2.33 13.14 17.00
N ALA A 92 -3.44 13.36 17.70
CA ALA A 92 -4.53 14.24 17.27
C ALA A 92 -4.11 15.73 17.16
N GLY A 93 -3.14 16.17 17.97
CA GLY A 93 -2.77 17.59 18.07
C GLY A 93 -3.85 18.43 18.76
N SER A 94 -3.63 19.75 18.90
CA SER A 94 -4.57 20.67 19.57
C SER A 94 -5.75 21.12 18.72
N GLY A 95 -5.66 20.99 17.38
CA GLY A 95 -6.65 21.52 16.45
C GLY A 95 -6.80 23.06 16.46
N GLN A 96 -5.98 23.78 17.23
CA GLN A 96 -6.03 25.24 17.37
C GLN A 96 -4.80 25.90 16.75
N GLU A 97 -5.01 27.06 16.13
CA GLU A 97 -3.93 27.92 15.66
C GLU A 97 -3.10 28.43 16.83
N LYS A 98 -1.78 28.43 16.66
CA LYS A 98 -0.86 28.93 17.68
C LYS A 98 -0.93 30.46 17.70
N THR A 99 -1.33 31.02 18.84
CA THR A 99 -1.38 32.47 19.06
C THR A 99 0.00 33.08 19.34
N ASN A 100 0.95 32.26 19.80
CA ASN A 100 2.27 32.70 20.24
C ASN A 100 3.28 31.92 19.40
N GLY A 101 4.09 32.57 18.57
CA GLY A 101 5.04 31.94 17.63
C GLY A 101 6.15 31.06 18.24
N GLN A 102 5.98 30.57 19.47
CA GLN A 102 6.88 29.66 20.16
C GLN A 102 6.56 28.18 19.86
N GLY A 103 7.59 27.42 19.46
CA GLY A 103 7.55 25.98 19.21
C GLY A 103 7.01 25.57 17.83
N LYS A 104 7.18 24.28 17.46
CA LYS A 104 6.84 23.74 16.13
C LYS A 104 5.36 23.94 15.77
N SER A 105 5.05 24.32 14.52
CA SER A 105 3.68 24.54 14.03
C SER A 105 2.84 23.25 13.96
N LYS A 106 3.47 22.10 13.74
CA LYS A 106 2.87 20.76 13.85
C LYS A 106 3.83 19.82 14.58
N ILE A 107 3.30 19.02 15.52
CA ILE A 107 4.04 17.91 16.13
C ILE A 107 4.08 16.77 15.09
N ARG A 108 5.27 16.23 14.82
CA ARG A 108 5.44 15.20 13.79
C ARG A 108 4.86 13.86 14.30
N LYS A 109 3.85 13.35 13.59
CA LYS A 109 3.13 12.10 13.88
C LYS A 109 4.09 10.89 13.85
N GLY A 110 4.09 10.06 14.90
CA GLY A 110 4.84 8.80 14.93
C GLY A 110 4.06 7.68 14.24
N ALA A 111 4.66 7.03 13.25
CA ALA A 111 4.10 5.81 12.65
C ALA A 111 4.28 4.63 13.60
N GLN A 112 3.40 3.62 13.51
CA GLN A 112 3.48 2.43 14.34
C GLN A 112 3.57 1.17 13.51
N MET A 113 4.22 0.14 14.02
CA MET A 113 4.30 -1.18 13.42
C MET A 113 4.06 -2.26 14.46
N VAL A 114 3.29 -3.27 14.07
CA VAL A 114 3.08 -4.47 14.87
C VAL A 114 3.41 -5.70 14.03
N THR A 115 4.09 -6.64 14.68
CA THR A 115 4.42 -7.93 14.09
C THR A 115 3.75 -9.07 14.85
N MET A 116 3.37 -10.12 14.13
CA MET A 116 2.82 -11.35 14.71
C MET A 116 3.36 -12.56 13.94
N SER A 117 3.74 -13.61 14.65
CA SER A 117 4.26 -14.83 14.03
C SER A 117 3.18 -15.71 13.44
N ILE A 118 3.53 -16.38 12.34
CA ILE A 118 2.65 -17.27 11.59
C ILE A 118 2.12 -18.48 12.38
N TRP A 119 2.74 -18.82 13.51
CA TRP A 119 2.27 -19.88 14.43
C TRP A 119 1.19 -19.39 15.42
N HIS A 120 0.96 -18.08 15.55
CA HIS A 120 0.10 -17.54 16.59
C HIS A 120 -1.39 -17.87 16.33
N PRO A 121 -2.20 -18.29 17.32
CA PRO A 121 -3.60 -18.66 17.08
C PRO A 121 -4.50 -17.54 16.55
N ASP A 122 -4.21 -16.28 16.86
CA ASP A 122 -4.96 -15.13 16.33
C ASP A 122 -4.47 -14.65 14.94
N ILE A 123 -3.57 -15.38 14.26
CA ILE A 123 -2.93 -14.89 13.02
C ILE A 123 -3.93 -14.64 11.89
N GLU A 124 -5.00 -15.42 11.76
CA GLU A 124 -6.03 -15.19 10.74
C GLU A 124 -6.76 -13.86 10.94
N GLU A 125 -7.08 -13.52 12.20
CA GLU A 125 -7.68 -12.24 12.55
C GLU A 125 -6.69 -11.10 12.29
N PHE A 126 -5.41 -11.31 12.57
CA PHE A 126 -4.34 -10.35 12.31
C PHE A 126 -4.17 -10.05 10.82
N ILE A 127 -4.14 -11.09 9.96
CA ILE A 127 -3.98 -10.96 8.51
C ILE A 127 -5.16 -10.18 7.90
N THR A 128 -6.37 -10.40 8.40
CA THR A 128 -7.60 -9.84 7.83
C THR A 128 -8.08 -8.56 8.51
N ALA A 129 -7.41 -8.11 9.58
CA ALA A 129 -7.88 -7.00 10.43
C ALA A 129 -8.19 -5.73 9.63
N LYS A 130 -7.34 -5.38 8.67
CA LYS A 130 -7.46 -4.16 7.83
C LYS A 130 -8.35 -4.31 6.60
N GLN A 131 -8.93 -5.48 6.38
CA GLN A 131 -9.99 -5.64 5.38
C GLN A 131 -11.28 -4.93 5.84
N GLN A 132 -11.41 -4.67 7.14
CA GLN A 132 -12.48 -3.87 7.73
C GLN A 132 -12.07 -2.38 7.72
N PRO A 133 -12.81 -1.50 7.03
CA PRO A 133 -12.53 -0.06 7.04
C PRO A 133 -12.46 0.53 8.45
N GLY A 134 -11.48 1.39 8.71
CA GLY A 134 -11.34 2.09 9.98
C GLY A 134 -10.74 1.27 11.14
N ARG A 135 -10.42 -0.01 10.95
CA ARG A 135 -9.83 -0.87 11.98
C ARG A 135 -8.29 -0.86 11.91
N LEU A 136 -7.63 -0.68 13.06
CA LEU A 136 -6.16 -0.69 13.22
C LEU A 136 -5.42 0.26 12.24
N THR A 137 -5.98 1.45 12.02
CA THR A 137 -5.50 2.40 11.00
C THR A 137 -4.13 3.02 11.31
N LYS A 138 -3.65 2.95 12.56
CA LYS A 138 -2.39 3.57 12.99
C LYS A 138 -1.19 2.63 12.90
N PHE A 139 -1.43 1.34 12.69
CA PHE A 139 -0.37 0.35 12.50
C PHE A 139 -0.01 0.18 11.03
N ASN A 140 1.24 -0.11 10.74
CA ASN A 140 1.63 -1.01 9.68
C ASN A 140 1.64 -2.42 10.29
N MET A 141 1.10 -3.42 9.60
CA MET A 141 1.05 -4.79 10.11
C MET A 141 1.97 -5.70 9.29
N SER A 142 2.72 -6.59 9.94
CA SER A 142 3.57 -7.56 9.24
C SER A 142 3.58 -8.93 9.91
N VAL A 143 3.57 -9.98 9.10
CA VAL A 143 3.64 -11.36 9.57
C VAL A 143 5.10 -11.81 9.61
N LEU A 144 5.49 -12.45 10.71
CA LEU A 144 6.79 -13.11 10.84
C LEU A 144 6.66 -14.54 10.33
N ILE A 145 7.30 -14.81 9.20
CA ILE A 145 7.36 -16.12 8.55
C ILE A 145 8.64 -16.82 8.96
N THR A 146 8.53 -18.07 9.41
CA THR A 146 9.65 -18.93 9.79
C THR A 146 10.08 -19.82 8.62
N ASP A 147 11.32 -20.30 8.66
CA ASP A 147 11.83 -21.27 7.69
C ASP A 147 11.02 -22.59 7.75
N GLU A 148 10.57 -22.99 8.95
CA GLU A 148 9.69 -24.14 9.17
C GLU A 148 8.35 -23.99 8.42
N PHE A 149 7.76 -22.80 8.43
CA PHE A 149 6.53 -22.53 7.68
C PHE A 149 6.77 -22.58 6.17
N MET A 150 7.89 -22.02 5.70
CA MET A 150 8.24 -22.04 4.28
C MET A 150 8.51 -23.46 3.79
N GLU A 151 9.15 -24.30 4.60
CA GLU A 151 9.33 -25.73 4.30
C GLU A 151 7.99 -26.46 4.26
N ALA A 152 7.09 -26.20 5.22
CA ALA A 152 5.75 -26.74 5.21
C ALA A 152 4.94 -26.30 3.98
N LEU A 153 5.10 -25.04 3.55
CA LEU A 153 4.48 -24.51 2.34
C LEU A 153 5.00 -25.19 1.08
N ASP A 154 6.32 -25.34 0.94
CA ASP A 154 6.93 -25.96 -0.25
C ASP A 154 6.61 -27.46 -0.36
N LYS A 155 6.43 -28.14 0.78
CA LYS A 155 6.10 -29.57 0.86
C LYS A 155 4.60 -29.85 1.03
N ASP A 156 3.77 -28.80 1.05
CA ASP A 156 2.32 -28.90 1.21
C ASP A 156 1.90 -29.64 2.51
N LEU A 157 2.68 -29.46 3.57
CA LEU A 157 2.50 -30.09 4.88
C LEU A 157 1.45 -29.35 5.72
N PRO A 158 0.85 -30.03 6.72
CA PRO A 158 -0.02 -29.38 7.69
C PRO A 158 0.70 -28.28 8.48
N TRP A 159 -0.05 -27.27 8.91
CA TRP A 159 0.48 -26.20 9.76
C TRP A 159 -0.36 -26.03 11.02
N GLN A 160 0.29 -25.96 12.17
CA GLN A 160 -0.37 -25.82 13.47
C GLN A 160 -0.29 -24.38 13.96
N LEU A 161 -1.43 -23.85 14.39
CA LEU A 161 -1.48 -22.66 15.21
C LEU A 161 -1.41 -23.09 16.67
N GLU A 162 -0.31 -22.74 17.34
CA GLU A 162 -0.02 -23.18 18.69
C GLU A 162 0.47 -22.04 19.58
N PHE A 163 0.29 -22.20 20.89
CA PHE A 163 0.69 -21.23 21.90
C PHE A 163 1.20 -21.99 23.14
N PRO A 164 2.02 -21.39 24.02
CA PRO A 164 2.37 -22.02 25.29
C PRO A 164 1.15 -22.53 26.05
N ASN A 165 1.25 -23.74 26.60
CA ASN A 165 0.22 -24.30 27.46
C ASN A 165 0.37 -23.73 28.88
N TYR A 166 -0.07 -22.49 29.05
CA TYR A 166 0.01 -21.75 30.32
C TYR A 166 -0.84 -22.35 31.44
N GLU A 167 -1.78 -23.26 31.12
CA GLU A 167 -2.59 -24.00 32.10
C GLU A 167 -1.77 -25.13 32.75
N LEU A 168 -0.99 -25.86 31.96
CA LEU A 168 -0.11 -26.94 32.46
C LEU A 168 1.21 -26.41 33.06
N ALA A 169 1.75 -25.31 32.52
CA ALA A 169 3.06 -24.79 32.89
C ALA A 169 2.98 -23.39 33.53
N LYS A 170 2.00 -23.15 34.40
CA LYS A 170 1.66 -21.79 34.89
C LYS A 170 2.83 -21.00 35.48
N SER A 171 3.64 -21.60 36.37
CA SER A 171 4.77 -20.90 36.99
C SER A 171 5.85 -20.56 35.96
N VAL A 172 6.23 -21.56 35.15
CA VAL A 172 7.22 -21.42 34.10
C VAL A 172 6.77 -20.43 33.04
N TYR A 173 5.49 -20.43 32.66
CA TYR A 173 4.91 -19.48 31.70
C TYR A 173 5.06 -18.05 32.20
N LYS A 174 4.72 -17.80 33.48
CA LYS A 174 4.92 -16.47 34.06
C LYS A 174 6.38 -16.07 34.08
N GLU A 175 7.29 -16.96 34.43
CA GLU A 175 8.70 -16.62 34.57
C GLU A 175 9.43 -16.49 33.22
N LYS A 176 9.11 -17.34 32.24
CA LYS A 176 9.93 -17.56 31.04
C LYS A 176 9.28 -17.12 29.73
N TRP A 177 7.97 -16.91 29.67
CA TRP A 177 7.34 -16.55 28.40
C TRP A 177 7.67 -15.12 27.98
N ASP A 178 8.31 -14.99 26.82
CA ASP A 178 8.77 -13.73 26.23
C ASP A 178 8.28 -13.51 24.79
N GLY A 179 7.39 -14.39 24.30
CA GLY A 179 6.91 -14.36 22.91
C GLY A 179 7.76 -15.15 21.92
N ASN A 180 8.84 -15.82 22.37
CA ASN A 180 9.68 -16.68 21.55
C ASN A 180 9.27 -18.17 21.68
N LEU A 181 8.30 -18.59 20.87
CA LEU A 181 7.83 -19.98 20.87
C LEU A 181 8.93 -21.00 20.54
N LYS A 182 9.89 -20.63 19.68
CA LYS A 182 11.02 -21.52 19.31
C LYS A 182 11.89 -21.82 20.53
N LEU A 183 12.21 -20.80 21.33
CA LEU A 183 12.96 -20.97 22.58
C LEU A 183 12.14 -21.75 23.62
N TRP A 184 10.85 -21.44 23.77
CA TRP A 184 9.94 -22.16 24.66
C TRP A 184 9.92 -23.67 24.38
N LYS A 185 9.79 -24.06 23.11
CA LYS A 185 9.84 -25.47 22.68
C LYS A 185 11.23 -26.08 22.87
N ALA A 186 12.30 -25.36 22.56
CA ALA A 186 13.67 -25.84 22.76
C ALA A 186 14.02 -26.13 24.22
N GLN A 187 13.37 -25.43 25.17
CA GLN A 187 13.48 -25.69 26.61
C GLN A 187 12.58 -26.83 27.10
N GLY A 188 11.85 -27.51 26.21
CA GLY A 188 10.98 -28.64 26.54
C GLY A 188 9.66 -28.25 27.19
N HIS A 189 9.24 -26.98 27.09
CA HIS A 189 8.00 -26.51 27.69
C HIS A 189 6.77 -26.83 26.80
N PRO A 190 5.60 -27.12 27.41
CA PRO A 190 4.44 -27.61 26.68
C PRO A 190 3.74 -26.50 25.87
N THR A 191 3.18 -26.88 24.72
CA THR A 191 2.31 -26.02 23.89
C THR A 191 0.89 -26.60 23.82
N LYS A 192 -0.06 -25.77 23.43
CA LYS A 192 -1.45 -26.12 23.13
C LYS A 192 -1.72 -25.74 21.68
N VAL A 193 -2.17 -26.70 20.89
CA VAL A 193 -2.61 -26.47 19.50
C VAL A 193 -4.05 -25.98 19.54
N TYR A 194 -4.31 -24.84 18.90
CA TYR A 194 -5.64 -24.22 18.80
C TYR A 194 -6.32 -24.55 17.47
N LYS A 195 -5.54 -24.67 16.40
CA LYS A 195 -6.03 -24.99 15.06
C LYS A 195 -4.93 -25.69 14.26
N THR A 196 -5.33 -26.56 13.34
CA THR A 196 -4.41 -27.16 12.36
C THR A 196 -4.99 -26.92 10.97
N PHE A 197 -4.22 -26.24 10.11
CA PHE A 197 -4.48 -26.20 8.67
C PHE A 197 -4.03 -27.52 8.07
N LYS A 198 -4.83 -28.08 7.15
CA LYS A 198 -4.46 -29.32 6.47
C LYS A 198 -3.23 -29.12 5.61
N LYS A 199 -3.08 -27.92 5.04
CA LYS A 199 -1.92 -27.48 4.27
C LYS A 199 -1.51 -26.07 4.66
N ALA A 200 -0.22 -25.82 4.80
CA ALA A 200 0.34 -24.48 5.02
C ALA A 200 -0.05 -23.48 3.91
N SER A 201 -0.29 -23.97 2.69
CA SER A 201 -0.76 -23.18 1.55
C SER A 201 -2.09 -22.48 1.81
N GLU A 202 -2.99 -23.04 2.63
CA GLU A 202 -4.27 -22.40 2.98
C GLU A 202 -4.06 -21.06 3.72
N LEU A 203 -3.14 -21.05 4.68
CA LEU A 203 -2.80 -19.84 5.43
C LEU A 203 -1.95 -18.88 4.58
N TRP A 204 -1.09 -19.40 3.71
CA TRP A 204 -0.31 -18.58 2.78
C TRP A 204 -1.19 -17.81 1.79
N GLU A 205 -2.18 -18.48 1.19
CA GLU A 205 -3.15 -17.84 0.28
C GLU A 205 -3.91 -16.71 0.97
N LEU A 206 -4.27 -16.86 2.26
CA LEU A 206 -4.88 -15.79 3.03
C LEU A 206 -3.99 -14.54 3.13
N ILE A 207 -2.69 -14.73 3.38
CA ILE A 207 -1.71 -13.63 3.41
C ILE A 207 -1.64 -12.98 2.02
N MET A 208 -1.46 -13.79 0.96
CA MET A 208 -1.31 -13.28 -0.40
C MET A 208 -2.53 -12.49 -0.85
N HIS A 209 -3.74 -12.98 -0.60
CA HIS A 209 -4.98 -12.25 -0.92
C HIS A 209 -5.06 -10.93 -0.14
N SER A 210 -4.79 -10.94 1.17
CA SER A 210 -4.85 -9.72 1.99
C SER A 210 -3.86 -8.66 1.48
N THR A 211 -2.60 -9.04 1.29
CA THR A 211 -1.54 -8.16 0.79
C THR A 211 -1.83 -7.68 -0.63
N TYR A 212 -2.36 -8.54 -1.50
CA TYR A 212 -2.76 -8.14 -2.84
C TYR A 212 -3.87 -7.07 -2.79
N HIS A 213 -4.91 -7.24 -1.97
CA HIS A 213 -6.04 -6.30 -1.97
C HIS A 213 -5.78 -4.98 -1.22
N ARG A 214 -4.94 -4.97 -0.18
CA ARG A 214 -4.73 -3.82 0.72
C ARG A 214 -3.27 -3.46 0.99
N ASN A 215 -2.30 -4.07 0.30
CA ASN A 215 -0.86 -3.96 0.56
C ASN A 215 -0.39 -4.39 1.96
N GLU A 216 -1.28 -5.02 2.75
CA GLU A 216 -1.02 -5.46 4.11
C GLU A 216 -1.67 -6.82 4.40
N PRO A 217 -1.08 -7.65 5.27
CA PRO A 217 0.14 -7.38 6.04
C PRO A 217 1.40 -7.49 5.17
N GLY A 218 2.47 -6.84 5.60
CA GLY A 218 3.82 -7.09 5.08
C GLY A 218 4.33 -8.48 5.50
N VAL A 219 5.40 -8.94 4.85
CA VAL A 219 6.04 -10.23 5.13
C VAL A 219 7.48 -10.01 5.55
N LEU A 220 7.85 -10.56 6.72
CA LEU A 220 9.20 -10.54 7.27
C LEU A 220 9.65 -11.98 7.52
N PHE A 221 10.84 -12.35 7.05
CA PHE A 221 11.41 -13.68 7.24
C PHE A 221 12.26 -13.69 8.52
N VAL A 222 11.66 -14.09 9.65
CA VAL A 222 12.24 -13.90 10.99
C VAL A 222 13.50 -14.73 11.22
N ASP A 223 13.56 -15.94 10.66
CA ASP A 223 14.76 -16.78 10.74
C ASP A 223 15.88 -16.20 9.87
N THR A 224 15.59 -15.68 8.67
CA THR A 224 16.56 -14.92 7.85
C THR A 224 17.06 -13.67 8.58
N ILE A 225 16.19 -12.92 9.26
CA ILE A 225 16.55 -11.76 10.08
C ILE A 225 17.59 -12.14 11.14
N ASN A 226 17.32 -13.22 11.90
CA ASN A 226 18.19 -13.65 12.99
C ASN A 226 19.45 -14.37 12.51
N TYR A 227 19.39 -15.07 11.37
CA TYR A 227 20.55 -15.70 10.74
C TYR A 227 21.63 -14.68 10.36
N TRP A 228 21.21 -13.51 9.87
CA TRP A 228 22.12 -12.41 9.48
C TRP A 228 22.33 -11.36 10.58
N ASN A 229 21.87 -11.61 11.81
CA ASN A 229 22.03 -10.68 12.92
C ASN A 229 23.46 -10.74 13.49
N ASN A 230 24.16 -9.61 13.56
CA ASN A 230 25.53 -9.58 14.11
C ASN A 230 25.58 -9.87 15.61
N LEU A 231 24.48 -9.63 16.33
CA LEU A 231 24.36 -9.88 17.76
C LEU A 231 23.53 -11.13 18.08
N TYR A 232 23.52 -12.14 17.19
CA TYR A 232 22.79 -13.40 17.38
C TYR A 232 23.03 -14.06 18.76
N TYR A 233 24.20 -13.84 19.36
CA TYR A 233 24.62 -14.37 20.66
C TYR A 233 24.15 -13.55 21.88
N LYS A 234 23.52 -12.38 21.67
CA LYS A 234 22.97 -11.50 22.74
C LYS A 234 21.51 -11.14 22.56
N GLU A 235 20.95 -11.28 21.37
CA GLU A 235 19.58 -10.85 21.09
C GLU A 235 18.87 -11.74 20.09
N TYR A 236 17.54 -11.81 20.24
CA TYR A 236 16.62 -12.40 19.27
C TYR A 236 15.64 -11.32 18.79
N ILE A 237 15.50 -11.17 17.47
CA ILE A 237 14.73 -10.10 16.86
C ILE A 237 13.38 -10.65 16.39
N GLN A 238 12.30 -10.08 16.91
CA GLN A 238 10.91 -10.43 16.53
C GLN A 238 10.10 -9.20 16.12
N ALA A 239 10.72 -8.04 15.95
CA ALA A 239 10.05 -6.82 15.56
C ALA A 239 10.97 -5.95 14.71
N THR A 240 10.38 -4.94 14.10
CA THR A 240 11.09 -3.95 13.30
C THR A 240 10.54 -2.56 13.58
N ASN A 241 11.32 -1.55 13.24
CA ASN A 241 10.83 -0.18 13.18
C ASN A 241 9.70 -0.03 12.13
N PRO A 242 8.92 1.07 12.15
CA PRO A 242 7.77 1.26 11.25
C PRO A 242 8.00 1.12 9.76
N CYS A 243 9.24 1.29 9.31
CA CYS A 243 9.61 1.31 7.90
C CYS A 243 10.29 0.00 7.43
N GLY A 244 10.63 -0.92 8.34
CA GLY A 244 11.15 -2.26 8.00
C GLY A 244 12.66 -2.34 7.68
N GLU A 245 13.39 -1.21 7.65
CA GLU A 245 14.82 -1.15 7.36
C GLU A 245 15.73 -1.43 8.56
N GLN A 246 15.19 -1.31 9.78
CA GLN A 246 15.90 -1.68 10.99
C GLN A 246 15.07 -2.65 11.82
N VAL A 247 15.40 -3.93 11.62
CA VAL A 247 14.99 -5.03 12.47
C VAL A 247 15.71 -4.89 13.81
N LEU A 248 14.96 -4.73 14.90
CA LEU A 248 15.50 -4.31 16.19
C LEU A 248 14.92 -5.18 17.31
N PRO A 249 15.73 -5.52 18.34
CA PRO A 249 15.22 -6.17 19.54
C PRO A 249 14.42 -5.18 20.40
N VAL A 250 13.78 -5.69 21.45
CA VAL A 250 13.10 -4.86 22.47
C VAL A 250 14.09 -3.87 23.09
N GLY A 251 13.70 -2.59 23.16
CA GLY A 251 14.53 -1.47 23.60
C GLY A 251 15.39 -0.84 22.50
N GLY A 252 15.38 -1.42 21.29
CA GLY A 252 16.21 -0.98 20.17
C GLY A 252 15.87 0.41 19.66
N VAL A 253 16.90 1.07 19.11
CA VAL A 253 16.88 2.46 18.64
C VAL A 253 17.32 2.53 17.18
N CYS A 254 16.58 3.28 16.36
CA CYS A 254 16.83 3.42 14.93
C CYS A 254 17.52 4.77 14.63
N LEU A 255 18.85 4.76 14.61
CA LEU A 255 19.69 5.89 14.24
C LEU A 255 20.10 5.81 12.77
N LEU A 256 19.71 6.80 11.96
CA LEU A 256 19.83 6.75 10.50
C LEU A 256 20.61 7.91 9.90
N GLY A 257 21.39 7.59 8.86
CA GLY A 257 22.02 8.55 7.93
C GLY A 257 22.00 8.01 6.50
N SER A 258 22.13 8.86 5.48
CA SER A 258 22.17 8.41 4.08
C SER A 258 23.13 9.22 3.22
N PHE A 259 23.87 8.55 2.34
CA PHE A 259 24.58 9.20 1.24
C PHE A 259 23.64 9.53 0.08
N ASN A 260 23.77 10.74 -0.47
CA ASN A 260 23.17 11.06 -1.77
C ASN A 260 24.09 10.57 -2.89
N LEU A 261 23.76 9.43 -3.51
CA LEU A 261 24.63 8.78 -4.48
C LEU A 261 24.86 9.60 -5.75
N THR A 262 23.97 10.55 -6.08
CA THR A 262 24.18 11.46 -7.22
C THR A 262 25.42 12.35 -7.06
N GLN A 263 25.94 12.49 -5.84
CA GLN A 263 27.16 13.25 -5.54
C GLN A 263 28.44 12.41 -5.62
N PHE A 264 28.32 11.12 -5.91
CA PHE A 264 29.42 10.15 -5.94
C PHE A 264 29.44 9.38 -7.27
N VAL A 265 29.07 10.05 -8.36
CA VAL A 265 29.14 9.50 -9.73
C VAL A 265 30.37 10.06 -10.43
N ALA A 266 31.18 9.17 -11.00
CA ALA A 266 32.28 9.52 -11.92
C ALA A 266 31.78 9.39 -13.37
N LEU A 267 31.14 10.46 -13.87
CA LEU A 267 30.42 10.46 -15.16
C LEU A 267 31.25 9.94 -16.34
N GLU A 268 32.51 10.36 -16.45
CA GLU A 268 33.42 9.95 -17.53
C GLU A 268 33.74 8.45 -17.53
N LYS A 269 33.64 7.80 -16.36
CA LYS A 269 33.89 6.37 -16.19
C LYS A 269 32.61 5.54 -16.17
N GLN A 270 31.44 6.19 -16.11
CA GLN A 270 30.15 5.56 -15.83
C GLN A 270 30.22 4.61 -14.62
N ASP A 271 30.92 5.04 -13.57
CA ASP A 271 31.12 4.27 -12.34
C ASP A 271 30.98 5.18 -11.10
N TRP A 272 31.06 4.59 -9.91
CA TRP A 272 31.06 5.31 -8.65
C TRP A 272 32.40 6.00 -8.38
N ASP A 273 32.36 7.16 -7.75
CA ASP A 273 33.53 7.87 -7.24
C ASP A 273 33.96 7.26 -5.88
N PHE A 274 34.62 6.09 -5.95
CA PHE A 274 35.09 5.36 -4.78
C PHE A 274 36.12 6.14 -3.94
N GLU A 275 36.95 6.98 -4.56
CA GLU A 275 37.91 7.81 -3.84
C GLU A 275 37.19 8.85 -2.97
N LYS A 276 36.15 9.48 -3.51
CA LYS A 276 35.30 10.39 -2.74
C LYS A 276 34.52 9.63 -1.66
N LEU A 277 33.93 8.47 -1.96
CA LEU A 277 33.25 7.65 -0.95
C LEU A 277 34.19 7.27 0.20
N LYS A 278 35.42 6.82 -0.10
CA LYS A 278 36.46 6.48 0.89
C LYS A 278 36.77 7.62 1.85
N LYS A 279 36.71 8.86 1.37
CA LYS A 279 36.89 10.07 2.20
C LYS A 279 35.71 10.32 3.14
N TYR A 280 34.47 10.12 2.68
CA TYR A 280 33.27 10.53 3.43
C TYR A 280 32.64 9.42 4.28
N VAL A 281 32.84 8.14 3.96
CA VAL A 281 32.32 7.01 4.75
C VAL A 281 32.78 7.08 6.22
N PRO A 282 34.08 7.27 6.54
CA PRO A 282 34.51 7.37 7.94
C PRO A 282 33.92 8.57 8.68
N ILE A 283 33.70 9.68 7.98
CA ILE A 283 33.09 10.89 8.55
C ILE A 283 31.62 10.61 8.91
N ALA A 284 30.87 9.96 8.02
CA ALA A 284 29.48 9.61 8.27
C ALA A 284 29.33 8.60 9.42
N VAL A 285 30.19 7.57 9.49
CA VAL A 285 30.19 6.60 10.60
C VAL A 285 30.50 7.30 11.92
N ARG A 286 31.53 8.14 11.99
CA ARG A 286 31.84 8.93 13.20
C ARG A 286 30.72 9.87 13.59
N PHE A 287 30.10 10.53 12.62
CA PHE A 287 28.97 11.42 12.86
C PHE A 287 27.81 10.69 13.55
N LEU A 288 27.41 9.53 13.02
CA LEU A 288 26.36 8.72 13.65
C LEU A 288 26.82 8.14 15.00
N ASP A 289 28.06 7.68 15.14
CA ASP A 289 28.59 7.22 16.43
C ASP A 289 28.50 8.32 17.50
N ASN A 290 28.83 9.56 17.15
CA ASN A 290 28.71 10.70 18.08
C ASN A 290 27.25 11.03 18.41
N VAL A 291 26.31 10.80 17.49
CA VAL A 291 24.87 10.97 17.78
C VAL A 291 24.42 10.03 18.90
N ASN A 292 24.95 8.79 18.97
CA ASN A 292 24.66 7.88 20.08
C ASN A 292 25.07 8.44 21.45
N ASP A 293 26.08 9.32 21.50
CA ASP A 293 26.59 9.90 22.75
C ASP A 293 25.76 11.13 23.19
N ILE A 294 25.17 11.89 22.25
CA ILE A 294 24.54 13.18 22.53
C ILE A 294 23.01 13.17 22.50
N THR A 295 22.39 12.19 21.84
CA THR A 295 20.93 12.16 21.71
C THR A 295 20.27 11.82 23.04
N SER A 296 19.14 12.47 23.32
CA SER A 296 18.20 11.98 24.35
C SER A 296 17.27 10.92 23.74
N VAL A 297 16.79 10.01 24.58
CA VAL A 297 15.82 8.97 24.22
C VAL A 297 14.73 8.89 25.29
N PRO A 298 13.51 8.46 24.93
CA PRO A 298 12.35 8.56 25.82
C PRO A 298 12.37 7.55 26.98
N LEU A 299 13.06 6.42 26.85
CA LEU A 299 13.03 5.32 27.81
C LEU A 299 14.45 4.90 28.28
N PRO A 300 14.60 4.42 29.53
CA PRO A 300 15.88 3.92 30.04
C PRO A 300 16.51 2.81 29.21
N GLU A 301 15.72 1.84 28.75
CA GLU A 301 16.17 0.72 27.93
C GLU A 301 16.67 1.17 26.54
N ASN A 302 16.16 2.29 26.03
CA ASN A 302 16.71 2.88 24.80
C ASN A 302 18.10 3.45 25.07
N GLN A 303 18.31 4.05 26.24
CA GLN A 303 19.61 4.60 26.64
C GLN A 303 20.63 3.50 26.88
N GLU A 304 20.22 2.38 27.47
CA GLU A 304 21.02 1.15 27.58
C GLU A 304 21.41 0.64 26.19
N SER A 305 20.43 0.49 25.28
CA SER A 305 20.70 0.04 23.90
C SER A 305 21.69 0.95 23.16
N LEU A 306 21.60 2.28 23.32
CA LEU A 306 22.55 3.21 22.72
C LEU A 306 23.98 2.99 23.22
N LYS A 307 24.15 2.75 24.52
CA LYS A 307 25.46 2.56 25.14
C LYS A 307 26.06 1.20 24.80
N GLU A 308 25.26 0.15 24.96
CA GLU A 308 25.71 -1.23 24.89
C GLU A 308 25.95 -1.71 23.46
N LYS A 309 25.09 -1.30 22.52
CA LYS A 309 25.08 -1.82 21.13
C LYS A 309 25.57 -0.80 20.12
N ARG A 310 25.45 0.51 20.43
CA ARG A 310 25.87 1.64 19.57
C ARG A 310 25.45 1.49 18.10
N ARG A 311 24.25 0.93 17.87
CA ARG A 311 23.76 0.56 16.54
C ARG A 311 23.57 1.82 15.69
N ILE A 312 24.02 1.78 14.43
CA ILE A 312 23.75 2.84 13.45
C ILE A 312 23.20 2.21 12.16
N GLY A 313 22.55 3.01 11.33
CA GLY A 313 22.10 2.61 10.00
C GLY A 313 22.47 3.67 8.98
N LEU A 314 23.59 3.46 8.31
CA LEU A 314 24.02 4.26 7.18
C LEU A 314 23.50 3.63 5.89
N GLY A 315 22.64 4.37 5.21
CA GLY A 315 22.04 3.97 3.95
C GLY A 315 22.44 4.86 2.78
N VAL A 316 21.64 4.79 1.74
CA VAL A 316 21.79 5.57 0.52
C VAL A 316 20.47 6.20 0.11
N MET A 317 20.54 7.21 -0.75
CA MET A 317 19.42 7.76 -1.51
C MET A 317 19.92 8.20 -2.90
N GLY A 318 18.99 8.39 -3.82
CA GLY A 318 19.30 8.80 -5.19
C GLY A 318 19.98 7.72 -6.01
N TYR A 319 19.82 6.45 -5.65
CA TYR A 319 20.45 5.33 -6.36
C TYR A 319 19.99 5.27 -7.83
N ALA A 320 18.69 5.28 -8.08
CA ALA A 320 18.18 5.23 -9.45
C ALA A 320 18.46 6.52 -10.24
N SER A 321 18.42 7.69 -9.59
CA SER A 321 18.84 8.94 -10.21
C SER A 321 20.33 8.89 -10.59
N ALA A 322 21.20 8.31 -9.76
CA ALA A 322 22.61 8.15 -10.07
C ALA A 322 22.86 7.19 -11.24
N LEU A 323 22.14 6.06 -11.30
CA LEU A 323 22.17 5.18 -12.48
C LEU A 323 21.71 5.92 -13.74
N MET A 324 20.63 6.69 -13.65
CA MET A 324 20.11 7.48 -14.77
C MET A 324 21.15 8.50 -15.24
N MET A 325 21.85 9.20 -14.32
CA MET A 325 22.97 10.10 -14.65
C MET A 325 24.10 9.40 -15.42
N MET A 326 24.38 8.13 -15.08
CA MET A 326 25.35 7.28 -15.79
C MET A 326 24.80 6.66 -17.07
N LYS A 327 23.54 6.92 -17.43
CA LYS A 327 22.81 6.29 -18.54
C LYS A 327 22.72 4.76 -18.42
N VAL A 328 22.54 4.26 -17.21
CA VAL A 328 22.37 2.82 -16.91
C VAL A 328 20.93 2.53 -16.51
N ARG A 329 20.30 1.52 -17.13
CA ARG A 329 18.92 1.11 -16.80
C ARG A 329 18.87 0.39 -15.45
N TYR A 330 17.97 0.81 -14.56
CA TYR A 330 17.67 0.12 -13.30
C TYR A 330 17.35 -1.37 -13.53
N GLY A 331 17.89 -2.26 -12.69
CA GLY A 331 17.67 -3.71 -12.80
C GLY A 331 18.43 -4.41 -13.94
N SER A 332 19.09 -3.67 -14.84
CA SER A 332 19.95 -4.26 -15.87
C SER A 332 21.19 -4.93 -15.27
N LYS A 333 21.82 -5.84 -16.01
CA LYS A 333 23.07 -6.50 -15.57
C LYS A 333 24.14 -5.50 -15.16
N GLU A 334 24.35 -4.46 -15.97
CA GLU A 334 25.29 -3.39 -15.68
C GLU A 334 24.96 -2.64 -14.38
N ALA A 335 23.68 -2.31 -14.14
CA ALA A 335 23.25 -1.73 -12.86
C ALA A 335 23.53 -2.66 -11.68
N LEU A 336 23.33 -3.96 -11.83
CA LEU A 336 23.59 -4.93 -10.77
C LEU A 336 25.10 -5.06 -10.48
N ASP A 337 25.95 -5.06 -11.51
CA ASP A 337 27.41 -5.07 -11.35
C ASP A 337 27.90 -3.80 -10.63
N LEU A 338 27.35 -2.63 -10.98
CA LEU A 338 27.60 -1.37 -10.26
C LEU A 338 27.08 -1.42 -8.82
N THR A 339 25.91 -2.02 -8.60
CA THR A 339 25.32 -2.17 -7.27
C THR A 339 26.22 -2.99 -6.36
N GLU A 340 26.68 -4.14 -6.85
CA GLU A 340 27.52 -5.06 -6.09
C GLU A 340 28.83 -4.39 -5.67
N LYS A 341 29.51 -3.71 -6.60
CA LYS A 341 30.73 -2.94 -6.30
C LYS A 341 30.48 -1.89 -5.22
N LEU A 342 29.43 -1.08 -5.36
CA LEU A 342 29.09 -0.03 -4.39
C LEU A 342 28.76 -0.62 -3.02
N ALA A 343 27.88 -1.61 -2.97
CA ALA A 343 27.39 -2.19 -1.73
C ALA A 343 28.50 -2.93 -0.98
N ASN A 344 29.33 -3.69 -1.69
CA ASN A 344 30.51 -4.34 -1.11
C ASN A 344 31.52 -3.32 -0.56
N PHE A 345 31.76 -2.23 -1.29
CA PHE A 345 32.63 -1.15 -0.84
C PHE A 345 32.10 -0.48 0.43
N LEU A 346 30.80 -0.12 0.46
CA LEU A 346 30.18 0.50 1.63
C LEU A 346 30.21 -0.42 2.85
N MET A 347 29.94 -1.73 2.67
CA MET A 347 30.05 -2.73 3.72
C MET A 347 31.46 -2.75 4.32
N ASN A 348 32.50 -2.93 3.51
CA ASN A 348 33.86 -3.04 4.03
C ASN A 348 34.38 -1.72 4.64
N GLU A 349 34.17 -0.58 3.98
CA GLU A 349 34.70 0.70 4.46
C GLU A 349 33.96 1.22 5.70
N THR A 350 32.67 0.92 5.88
CA THR A 350 31.97 1.27 7.13
C THR A 350 32.48 0.47 8.32
N TYR A 351 32.65 -0.85 8.18
CA TYR A 351 33.17 -1.71 9.25
C TYR A 351 34.61 -1.38 9.60
N LYS A 352 35.44 -1.10 8.59
CA LYS A 352 36.79 -0.56 8.79
C LYS A 352 36.79 0.75 9.58
N ALA A 353 35.93 1.70 9.21
CA ALA A 353 35.81 2.96 9.94
C ALA A 353 35.39 2.74 11.40
N SER A 354 34.44 1.84 11.65
CA SER A 354 34.00 1.52 13.02
C SER A 354 35.06 0.76 13.82
N SER A 355 35.86 -0.09 13.19
CA SER A 355 37.01 -0.74 13.84
C SER A 355 38.11 0.27 14.21
N LEU A 356 38.40 1.25 13.35
CA LEU A 356 39.30 2.36 13.67
C LEU A 356 38.75 3.22 14.82
N LEU A 357 37.44 3.46 14.87
CA LEU A 357 36.80 4.11 16.02
C LEU A 357 36.90 3.26 17.29
N ALA A 358 36.89 1.94 17.19
CA ALA A 358 37.09 1.06 18.34
C ALA A 358 38.51 1.17 18.89
N LYS A 359 39.51 1.28 18.02
CA LYS A 359 40.89 1.56 18.41
C LYS A 359 41.03 2.88 19.18
N GLU A 360 40.28 3.91 18.77
CA GLU A 360 40.32 5.24 19.40
C GLU A 360 39.49 5.33 20.68
N LYS A 361 38.24 4.86 20.64
CA LYS A 361 37.21 5.10 21.68
C LYS A 361 36.83 3.83 22.47
N GLY A 362 37.37 2.67 22.11
CA GLY A 362 36.99 1.34 22.61
C GLY A 362 35.87 0.69 21.79
N ALA A 363 35.75 -0.65 21.83
CA ALA A 363 34.64 -1.38 21.22
C ALA A 363 33.28 -1.09 21.91
N PHE A 364 32.17 -1.47 21.29
CA PHE A 364 30.86 -1.43 21.98
C PHE A 364 30.81 -2.44 23.13
N SER A 365 30.01 -2.19 24.17
CA SER A 365 30.09 -2.94 25.44
C SER A 365 29.78 -4.43 25.33
N LEU A 366 28.84 -4.81 24.44
CA LEU A 366 28.44 -6.21 24.23
C LEU A 366 29.30 -6.94 23.19
N PHE A 367 30.41 -6.33 22.74
CA PHE A 367 31.31 -6.96 21.78
C PHE A 367 31.99 -8.15 22.42
N ASP A 368 31.75 -9.34 21.86
CA ASP A 368 32.54 -10.53 22.13
C ASP A 368 33.32 -10.85 20.86
N LYS A 369 34.64 -10.87 20.95
CA LYS A 369 35.50 -11.02 19.77
C LYS A 369 35.21 -12.31 19.00
N ASN A 370 35.06 -13.42 19.71
CA ASN A 370 34.92 -14.73 19.09
C ASN A 370 33.52 -14.89 18.50
N GLU A 371 32.49 -14.54 19.26
CA GLU A 371 31.10 -14.65 18.81
C GLU A 371 30.81 -13.67 17.66
N TYR A 372 31.30 -12.42 17.74
CA TYR A 372 31.04 -11.43 16.70
C TYR A 372 31.70 -11.83 15.37
N LEU A 373 32.95 -12.29 15.38
CA LEU A 373 33.63 -12.80 14.18
C LEU A 373 33.01 -14.10 13.66
N ALA A 374 32.34 -14.88 14.51
CA ALA A 374 31.60 -16.07 14.10
C ALA A 374 30.27 -15.76 13.40
N GLY A 375 29.76 -14.53 13.50
CA GLY A 375 28.51 -14.08 12.88
C GLY A 375 28.50 -14.25 11.36
N ASN A 376 27.37 -14.73 10.82
CA ASN A 376 27.26 -15.06 9.39
C ASN A 376 27.49 -13.86 8.47
N PHE A 377 27.02 -12.67 8.86
CA PHE A 377 27.24 -11.45 8.09
C PHE A 377 28.71 -11.00 8.17
N ILE A 378 29.32 -11.05 9.36
CA ILE A 378 30.71 -10.63 9.59
C ILE A 378 31.71 -11.46 8.79
N LYS A 379 31.43 -12.76 8.60
CA LYS A 379 32.21 -13.65 7.73
C LYS A 379 32.25 -13.23 6.25
N LYS A 380 31.35 -12.34 5.80
CA LYS A 380 31.33 -11.81 4.43
C LYS A 380 32.26 -10.62 4.22
N LEU A 381 32.75 -9.99 5.29
CA LEU A 381 33.70 -8.88 5.19
C LEU A 381 35.01 -9.37 4.59
N ASP A 382 35.76 -8.46 3.97
CA ASP A 382 37.08 -8.77 3.45
C ASP A 382 38.00 -9.27 4.59
N PRO A 383 38.90 -10.23 4.34
CA PRO A 383 39.78 -10.78 5.37
C PRO A 383 40.59 -9.72 6.13
N SER A 384 40.97 -8.63 5.44
CA SER A 384 41.68 -7.50 6.06
C SER A 384 40.80 -6.75 7.06
N VAL A 385 39.51 -6.57 6.78
CA VAL A 385 38.54 -5.92 7.69
C VAL A 385 38.24 -6.83 8.87
N GLN A 386 38.09 -8.15 8.65
CA GLN A 386 37.94 -9.13 9.74
C GLN A 386 39.16 -9.10 10.67
N MET A 387 40.38 -9.02 10.13
CA MET A 387 41.60 -8.88 10.93
C MET A 387 41.61 -7.58 11.74
N MET A 388 41.19 -6.46 11.14
CA MET A 388 41.09 -5.20 11.88
C MET A 388 40.09 -5.28 13.05
N ILE A 389 38.95 -5.96 12.85
CA ILE A 389 37.98 -6.21 13.93
C ILE A 389 38.57 -7.13 15.00
N PHE A 390 39.34 -8.15 14.61
CA PHE A 390 40.03 -9.04 15.55
C PHE A 390 41.04 -8.27 16.41
N GLU A 391 41.81 -7.37 15.82
CA GLU A 391 42.85 -6.59 16.51
C GLU A 391 42.25 -5.48 17.38
N ASN A 392 41.35 -4.67 16.83
CA ASN A 392 40.89 -3.42 17.44
C ASN A 392 39.50 -3.52 18.08
N GLY A 393 38.74 -4.58 17.78
CA GLY A 393 37.30 -4.61 17.99
C GLY A 393 36.54 -3.77 16.96
N VAL A 394 35.26 -3.52 17.24
CA VAL A 394 34.39 -2.65 16.44
C VAL A 394 33.53 -1.76 17.34
N ARG A 395 33.28 -0.52 16.92
CA ARG A 395 32.61 0.50 17.75
C ARG A 395 31.09 0.41 17.71
N ASN A 396 30.53 -0.11 16.63
CA ASN A 396 29.09 -0.16 16.37
C ASN A 396 28.69 -1.60 16.02
N SER A 397 27.65 -2.13 16.65
CA SER A 397 27.23 -3.54 16.43
C SER A 397 26.70 -3.80 15.02
N HIS A 398 25.98 -2.82 14.45
CA HIS A 398 25.48 -2.80 13.08
C HIS A 398 25.68 -1.40 12.51
N LEU A 399 25.86 -1.34 11.19
CA LEU A 399 26.31 -0.14 10.50
C LEU A 399 25.44 0.24 9.31
N LEU A 400 24.77 -0.71 8.66
CA LEU A 400 24.12 -0.50 7.37
C LEU A 400 22.62 -0.77 7.42
N SER A 401 21.86 0.15 6.85
CA SER A 401 20.42 0.04 6.71
C SER A 401 19.98 0.93 5.57
N ILE A 402 19.04 0.49 4.75
CA ILE A 402 18.52 1.31 3.65
C ILE A 402 17.09 1.74 4.00
N GLN A 403 16.99 2.94 4.56
CA GLN A 403 15.74 3.57 4.97
C GLN A 403 14.98 4.22 3.81
N PRO A 404 13.66 4.46 3.98
CA PRO A 404 12.94 5.32 3.07
C PRO A 404 13.42 6.77 3.27
N THR A 405 13.77 7.45 2.19
CA THR A 405 14.26 8.84 2.23
C THR A 405 13.27 9.84 1.63
N GLY A 406 11.96 9.61 1.77
CA GLY A 406 10.92 10.40 1.08
C GLY A 406 10.98 11.93 1.27
N ASN A 407 11.39 12.42 2.44
CA ASN A 407 11.59 13.87 2.67
C ASN A 407 13.04 14.31 2.42
N SER A 408 14.03 13.50 2.80
CA SER A 408 15.44 13.88 2.66
C SER A 408 15.91 13.83 1.21
N SER A 409 15.33 12.97 0.37
CA SER A 409 15.59 12.94 -1.08
C SER A 409 15.08 14.19 -1.78
N VAL A 410 13.94 14.74 -1.36
CA VAL A 410 13.42 16.04 -1.83
C VAL A 410 14.34 17.17 -1.45
N LEU A 411 14.72 17.22 -0.16
CA LEU A 411 15.69 18.19 0.34
C LEU A 411 17.02 18.10 -0.42
N ALA A 412 17.41 16.89 -0.83
CA ALA A 412 18.61 16.61 -1.61
C ALA A 412 18.40 16.78 -3.13
N ASN A 413 17.68 17.82 -3.55
CA ASN A 413 17.38 18.16 -4.94
C ASN A 413 16.45 17.19 -5.70
N ASN A 414 15.49 16.59 -5.00
CA ASN A 414 14.49 15.68 -5.57
C ASN A 414 15.12 14.50 -6.35
N VAL A 415 15.94 13.74 -5.64
CA VAL A 415 16.48 12.45 -6.12
C VAL A 415 15.54 11.29 -5.77
N SER A 416 15.77 10.10 -6.32
CA SER A 416 15.02 8.90 -5.93
C SER A 416 15.22 8.55 -4.45
N GLY A 417 14.18 7.99 -3.81
CA GLY A 417 14.25 7.61 -2.39
C GLY A 417 15.00 6.30 -2.19
N GLY A 418 15.87 6.17 -1.18
CA GLY A 418 16.56 4.92 -0.88
C GLY A 418 17.22 4.28 -2.11
N ILE A 419 16.84 3.03 -2.37
CA ILE A 419 17.14 2.29 -3.60
C ILE A 419 15.91 2.14 -4.52
N GLU A 420 14.92 3.01 -4.38
CA GLU A 420 13.75 3.06 -5.25
C GLU A 420 14.12 3.50 -6.67
N PRO A 421 13.43 2.98 -7.69
CA PRO A 421 13.51 3.53 -9.04
C PRO A 421 13.07 4.99 -9.06
N VAL A 422 13.46 5.71 -10.12
CA VAL A 422 12.88 7.03 -10.40
C VAL A 422 11.39 6.83 -10.64
N PHE A 423 10.53 7.47 -9.83
CA PHE A 423 9.07 7.32 -9.94
C PHE A 423 8.57 7.71 -11.34
N SER A 424 8.96 8.90 -11.77
CA SER A 424 8.75 9.45 -13.10
C SER A 424 9.80 10.56 -13.30
N PRO A 425 10.27 10.83 -14.53
CA PRO A 425 11.18 11.95 -14.78
C PRO A 425 10.61 13.29 -14.32
N GLU A 426 9.30 13.46 -14.50
CA GLU A 426 8.51 14.60 -14.04
C GLU A 426 7.19 14.09 -13.47
N TYR A 427 6.73 14.66 -12.37
CA TYR A 427 5.49 14.29 -11.70
C TYR A 427 4.94 15.43 -10.85
N ILE A 428 3.67 15.30 -10.48
CA ILE A 428 3.01 16.25 -9.58
C ILE A 428 3.21 15.79 -8.14
N ARG A 429 3.57 16.73 -7.28
CA ARG A 429 3.64 16.55 -5.83
C ARG A 429 2.74 17.56 -5.14
N THR A 430 1.89 17.06 -4.24
CA THR A 430 1.12 17.93 -3.36
C THR A 430 2.00 18.43 -2.22
N VAL A 431 2.18 19.75 -2.14
CA VAL A 431 3.02 20.44 -1.14
C VAL A 431 2.16 21.30 -0.21
N VAL A 432 2.49 21.28 1.09
CA VAL A 432 1.82 22.13 2.07
C VAL A 432 2.22 23.57 1.85
N GLN A 433 1.23 24.46 1.81
CA GLN A 433 1.43 25.91 1.65
C GLN A 433 1.10 26.63 2.96
N PRO A 434 1.97 27.54 3.41
CA PRO A 434 1.74 28.29 4.65
C PRO A 434 0.61 29.32 4.52
N PHE A 435 0.35 29.82 3.32
CA PHE A 435 -0.67 30.82 3.03
C PHE A 435 -1.22 30.64 1.62
N ALA A 436 -2.46 31.07 1.41
CA ALA A 436 -3.03 31.19 0.08
C ALA A 436 -2.39 32.35 -0.68
N PRO A 437 -2.27 32.26 -2.01
CA PRO A 437 -1.84 33.38 -2.84
C PRO A 437 -2.89 34.50 -2.76
N GLU A 438 -2.45 35.72 -3.03
CA GLU A 438 -3.35 36.87 -3.07
C GLU A 438 -4.53 36.62 -4.04
N GLY A 439 -5.75 36.83 -3.57
CA GLY A 439 -6.98 36.63 -4.33
C GLY A 439 -7.55 35.21 -4.32
N LEU A 440 -6.89 34.22 -3.71
CA LEU A 440 -7.50 32.92 -3.43
C LEU A 440 -8.15 32.91 -2.04
N SER A 441 -9.48 32.94 -1.99
CA SER A 441 -10.23 32.73 -0.75
C SER A 441 -10.15 31.27 -0.29
N VAL A 442 -9.89 31.05 1.00
CA VAL A 442 -9.83 29.72 1.62
C VAL A 442 -11.13 29.48 2.40
N PRO A 443 -11.85 28.37 2.17
CA PRO A 443 -13.11 28.08 2.84
C PRO A 443 -13.00 28.11 4.37
N GLN A 444 -13.98 28.74 5.00
CA GLN A 444 -14.12 28.78 6.46
C GLN A 444 -15.30 27.94 6.93
N ASN A 445 -15.34 27.64 8.24
CA ASN A 445 -16.43 26.90 8.88
C ASN A 445 -16.76 25.55 8.20
N ILE A 446 -15.71 24.81 7.82
CA ILE A 446 -15.85 23.54 7.09
C ILE A 446 -16.33 22.44 8.04
N ASP A 447 -17.50 21.87 7.76
CA ASP A 447 -17.97 20.63 8.34
C ASP A 447 -17.66 19.46 7.40
N TRP A 448 -16.63 18.71 7.78
CA TRP A 448 -16.14 17.54 7.05
C TRP A 448 -17.11 16.34 7.09
N HIS A 449 -18.06 16.29 8.04
CA HIS A 449 -19.04 15.21 8.13
C HIS A 449 -20.24 15.45 7.22
N SER A 450 -20.78 16.68 7.24
CA SER A 450 -21.90 17.06 6.38
C SER A 450 -21.47 17.54 4.98
N GLN A 451 -20.16 17.62 4.74
CA GLN A 451 -19.56 18.14 3.51
C GLN A 451 -20.11 19.54 3.18
N SER A 452 -20.11 20.42 4.18
CA SER A 452 -20.54 21.81 4.03
C SER A 452 -19.43 22.77 4.43
N PHE A 453 -19.41 23.96 3.84
CA PHE A 453 -18.49 25.05 4.19
C PHE A 453 -19.11 26.39 3.78
N GLN A 454 -18.57 27.48 4.32
CA GLN A 454 -18.97 28.81 3.90
C GLN A 454 -18.11 29.26 2.71
N GLU A 455 -18.75 29.45 1.55
CA GLU A 455 -18.09 30.02 0.37
C GLU A 455 -17.72 31.49 0.62
N GLU A 456 -16.45 31.82 0.42
CA GLU A 456 -15.96 33.19 0.33
C GLU A 456 -15.67 33.53 -1.13
N GLN A 457 -15.96 34.78 -1.55
CA GLN A 457 -15.77 35.24 -2.93
C GLN A 457 -14.33 35.01 -3.40
N GLY A 458 -14.14 34.32 -4.54
CA GLY A 458 -12.84 34.26 -5.24
C GLY A 458 -12.44 32.91 -5.82
N ALA A 459 -12.94 31.77 -5.31
CA ALA A 459 -12.64 30.44 -5.86
C ALA A 459 -13.75 29.42 -5.65
N CYS A 460 -14.04 28.61 -6.68
CA CYS A 460 -14.98 27.50 -6.61
C CYS A 460 -14.26 26.29 -6.00
N TRP A 461 -14.58 25.96 -4.75
CA TRP A 461 -14.07 24.77 -4.08
C TRP A 461 -15.05 23.62 -4.23
N GLU A 462 -14.54 22.43 -4.57
CA GLU A 462 -15.33 21.21 -4.75
C GLU A 462 -14.86 20.13 -3.77
N TRP A 463 -15.80 19.33 -3.27
CA TRP A 463 -15.48 18.14 -2.50
C TRP A 463 -14.94 17.05 -3.41
N ILE A 464 -13.80 16.50 -3.04
CA ILE A 464 -13.18 15.35 -3.69
C ILE A 464 -12.82 14.31 -2.65
N LYS A 465 -12.62 13.08 -3.11
CA LYS A 465 -12.10 11.99 -2.29
C LYS A 465 -10.79 11.46 -2.85
N GLU A 466 -9.75 11.40 -2.05
CA GLU A 466 -8.46 10.79 -2.40
C GLU A 466 -8.17 9.61 -1.47
N GLY A 467 -8.37 8.38 -1.98
CA GLY A 467 -8.37 7.16 -1.16
C GLY A 467 -9.54 7.16 -0.17
N ASP A 468 -9.23 7.14 1.13
CA ASP A 468 -10.23 7.16 2.21
C ASP A 468 -10.45 8.58 2.79
N GLU A 469 -9.76 9.61 2.30
CA GLU A 469 -9.83 10.98 2.83
C GLU A 469 -10.68 11.92 1.97
N ASP A 470 -11.57 12.68 2.60
CA ASP A 470 -12.34 13.77 1.99
C ASP A 470 -11.55 15.08 2.03
N LEU A 471 -11.51 15.81 0.91
CA LEU A 471 -10.74 17.02 0.70
C LEU A 471 -11.56 18.06 -0.06
N LEU A 472 -11.18 19.33 0.04
CA LEU A 472 -11.65 20.35 -0.90
C LEU A 472 -10.57 20.60 -1.97
N LYS A 473 -10.97 20.82 -3.21
CA LYS A 473 -10.08 21.14 -4.34
C LYS A 473 -10.57 22.39 -5.07
N THR A 474 -9.65 23.18 -5.58
CA THR A 474 -9.95 24.26 -6.52
C THR A 474 -8.80 24.45 -7.51
N LYS A 475 -9.06 25.18 -8.61
CA LYS A 475 -8.03 25.60 -9.57
C LYS A 475 -7.96 27.12 -9.57
N TYR A 476 -6.79 27.67 -9.27
CA TYR A 476 -6.56 29.11 -9.20
C TYR A 476 -5.27 29.48 -9.91
N GLN A 477 -5.34 30.44 -10.83
CA GLN A 477 -4.20 30.88 -11.68
C GLN A 477 -3.49 29.71 -12.39
N GLY A 478 -4.24 28.72 -12.87
CA GLY A 478 -3.69 27.55 -13.56
C GLY A 478 -3.14 26.45 -12.64
N GLU A 479 -3.05 26.72 -11.34
CA GLU A 479 -2.53 25.81 -10.33
C GLU A 479 -3.66 25.10 -9.59
N VAL A 480 -3.43 23.85 -9.20
CA VAL A 480 -4.38 23.10 -8.39
C VAL A 480 -4.07 23.32 -6.92
N TRP A 481 -5.08 23.76 -6.17
CA TRP A 481 -5.05 23.94 -4.73
C TRP A 481 -5.97 22.94 -4.07
N LYS A 482 -5.57 22.44 -2.90
CA LYS A 482 -6.39 21.53 -2.10
C LYS A 482 -6.40 22.01 -0.66
N LEU A 483 -7.45 21.66 0.08
CA LEU A 483 -7.55 21.91 1.50
C LEU A 483 -7.91 20.60 2.19
N ASP A 484 -7.06 20.22 3.13
CA ASP A 484 -7.12 18.95 3.84
C ASP A 484 -7.28 19.20 5.34
N LYS A 485 -8.19 18.47 5.99
CA LYS A 485 -8.50 18.59 7.42
C LYS A 485 -7.24 18.53 8.31
N ASN A 486 -6.29 17.68 7.97
CA ASN A 486 -5.10 17.40 8.76
C ASN A 486 -3.86 18.17 8.27
N ARG A 487 -3.72 18.34 6.96
CA ARG A 487 -2.53 18.91 6.30
C ARG A 487 -2.65 20.42 6.09
N GLY A 488 -3.86 20.97 6.06
CA GLY A 488 -4.12 22.39 5.81
C GLY A 488 -4.15 22.69 4.31
N LEU A 489 -3.77 23.91 3.93
CA LEU A 489 -3.72 24.33 2.54
C LEU A 489 -2.58 23.63 1.79
N LEU A 490 -2.88 23.15 0.60
CA LEU A 490 -2.00 22.38 -0.26
C LEU A 490 -1.99 22.97 -1.67
N LYS A 491 -0.86 22.83 -2.37
CA LYS A 491 -0.71 23.15 -3.79
C LYS A 491 -0.10 21.95 -4.51
N GLU A 492 -0.57 21.65 -5.71
CA GLU A 492 0.12 20.74 -6.62
C GLU A 492 1.28 21.47 -7.29
N ALA A 493 2.49 20.90 -7.20
CA ALA A 493 3.69 21.42 -7.83
C ALA A 493 4.28 20.37 -8.76
N ILE A 494 4.61 20.77 -9.99
CA ILE A 494 5.38 19.93 -10.91
C ILE A 494 6.82 19.88 -10.39
N VAL A 495 7.33 18.67 -10.19
CA VAL A 495 8.70 18.42 -9.77
C VAL A 495 9.38 17.47 -10.75
N MET A 496 10.68 17.65 -10.91
CA MET A 496 11.50 16.86 -11.82
C MET A 496 12.59 16.13 -11.03
N ASP A 497 12.84 14.87 -11.36
CA ASP A 497 13.96 14.12 -10.79
C ASP A 497 15.29 14.81 -11.15
N TRP A 498 16.24 14.81 -10.20
CA TRP A 498 17.56 15.39 -10.39
C TRP A 498 18.25 14.94 -11.69
N ALA A 499 18.23 13.64 -12.00
CA ALA A 499 18.92 13.10 -13.16
C ALA A 499 18.25 13.50 -14.47
N ALA A 500 16.92 13.55 -14.50
CA ALA A 500 16.17 14.04 -15.64
C ALA A 500 16.49 15.51 -15.93
N ARG A 501 16.54 16.35 -14.89
CA ARG A 501 16.97 17.75 -15.00
C ARG A 501 18.41 17.85 -15.49
N PHE A 502 19.33 17.09 -14.88
CA PHE A 502 20.75 17.05 -15.27
C PHE A 502 20.92 16.75 -16.77
N HIS A 503 20.21 15.74 -17.30
CA HIS A 503 20.30 15.41 -18.72
C HIS A 503 19.68 16.47 -19.63
N LYS A 504 18.57 17.10 -19.21
CA LYS A 504 17.95 18.19 -19.97
C LYS A 504 18.87 19.41 -20.05
N GLU A 505 19.48 19.81 -18.94
CA GLU A 505 20.43 20.93 -18.89
C GLU A 505 21.69 20.66 -19.76
N ASN A 506 22.08 19.40 -19.89
CA ASN A 506 23.20 18.98 -20.74
C ASN A 506 22.79 18.53 -22.17
N ASN A 507 21.56 18.82 -22.62
CA ASN A 507 21.04 18.44 -23.95
C ASN A 507 21.22 16.95 -24.29
N SER A 508 21.10 16.07 -23.29
CA SER A 508 21.34 14.63 -23.42
C SER A 508 20.15 13.78 -22.96
N TRP A 509 19.01 14.41 -22.68
CA TRP A 509 17.77 13.74 -22.31
C TRP A 509 17.13 13.03 -23.50
N ASP A 510 16.82 11.75 -23.32
CA ASP A 510 16.05 10.95 -24.27
C ASP A 510 15.02 10.13 -23.49
N GLU A 511 13.74 10.49 -23.61
CA GLU A 511 12.64 9.82 -22.92
C GLU A 511 12.42 8.37 -23.37
N LYS A 512 12.91 8.00 -24.55
CA LYS A 512 12.77 6.65 -25.12
C LYS A 512 13.96 5.75 -24.80
N ALA A 513 15.02 6.32 -24.23
CA ALA A 513 16.19 5.55 -23.90
C ALA A 513 15.90 4.57 -22.75
N SER A 514 16.49 3.38 -22.84
CA SER A 514 16.30 2.32 -21.84
C SER A 514 16.69 2.75 -20.42
N TRP A 515 17.70 3.63 -20.29
CA TRP A 515 18.16 4.18 -19.01
C TRP A 515 17.25 5.24 -18.40
N ALA A 516 16.30 5.78 -19.17
CA ALA A 516 15.30 6.73 -18.68
C ALA A 516 14.08 6.04 -18.04
N ALA A 517 14.10 4.69 -17.95
CA ALA A 517 13.02 3.89 -17.37
C ALA A 517 12.65 4.35 -15.94
N SER A 518 11.35 4.53 -15.74
CA SER A 518 10.73 4.92 -14.48
C SER A 518 10.08 3.72 -13.79
N ALA A 519 9.56 3.90 -12.57
CA ALA A 519 8.94 2.85 -11.77
C ALA A 519 7.84 2.07 -12.53
N HIS A 520 7.14 2.72 -13.47
CA HIS A 520 6.06 2.10 -14.25
C HIS A 520 6.56 1.29 -15.46
N ASP A 521 7.83 1.46 -15.84
CA ASP A 521 8.48 0.79 -16.97
C ASP A 521 9.28 -0.44 -16.52
N LEU A 522 9.28 -0.72 -15.21
CA LEU A 522 10.03 -1.82 -14.59
C LEU A 522 9.13 -3.02 -14.31
N GLU A 523 9.70 -4.21 -14.49
CA GLU A 523 9.08 -5.47 -14.11
C GLU A 523 9.44 -5.82 -12.65
N ILE A 524 8.64 -6.68 -12.01
CA ILE A 524 8.94 -7.19 -10.64
C ILE A 524 10.40 -7.66 -10.52
N GLU A 525 10.87 -8.38 -11.53
CA GLU A 525 12.21 -8.94 -11.60
C GLU A 525 13.30 -7.86 -11.44
N ASP A 526 13.10 -6.66 -12.01
CA ASP A 526 14.04 -5.54 -11.89
C ASP A 526 14.16 -5.06 -10.42
N HIS A 527 13.04 -5.06 -9.70
CA HIS A 527 12.99 -4.72 -8.28
C HIS A 527 13.66 -5.79 -7.42
N ILE A 528 13.31 -7.06 -7.62
CA ILE A 528 13.84 -8.18 -6.82
C ILE A 528 15.36 -8.33 -7.03
N LYS A 529 15.85 -8.25 -8.27
CA LYS A 529 17.29 -8.38 -8.57
C LYS A 529 18.10 -7.31 -7.85
N THR A 530 17.66 -6.06 -7.94
CA THR A 530 18.34 -4.94 -7.26
C THR A 530 18.31 -5.12 -5.74
N LEU A 531 17.14 -5.48 -5.19
CA LEU A 531 16.99 -5.73 -3.75
C LEU A 531 17.88 -6.88 -3.27
N LYS A 532 17.96 -7.97 -4.04
CA LYS A 532 18.79 -9.14 -3.76
C LYS A 532 20.28 -8.78 -3.70
N VAL A 533 20.78 -7.94 -4.60
CA VAL A 533 22.19 -7.54 -4.57
C VAL A 533 22.47 -6.71 -3.32
N PHE A 534 21.70 -5.64 -3.06
CA PHE A 534 21.91 -4.82 -1.87
C PHE A 534 21.77 -5.61 -0.56
N ALA A 535 20.77 -6.50 -0.45
CA ALA A 535 20.49 -7.26 0.77
C ALA A 535 21.67 -8.14 1.22
N GLN A 536 22.56 -8.52 0.30
CA GLN A 536 23.77 -9.28 0.64
C GLN A 536 24.77 -8.47 1.48
N PHE A 537 24.73 -7.15 1.40
CA PHE A 537 25.75 -6.26 1.98
C PHE A 537 25.19 -5.36 3.09
N VAL A 538 23.94 -5.58 3.52
CA VAL A 538 23.26 -4.78 4.55
C VAL A 538 23.01 -5.64 5.80
N ASP A 539 23.63 -5.27 6.92
CA ASP A 539 23.53 -6.02 8.19
C ASP A 539 22.18 -5.85 8.90
N SER A 540 21.51 -4.71 8.73
CA SER A 540 20.12 -4.53 9.12
C SER A 540 19.18 -4.92 7.97
N ALA A 541 18.20 -4.12 7.57
CA ALA A 541 17.29 -4.44 6.48
C ALA A 541 17.14 -3.27 5.49
N ILE A 542 16.26 -3.46 4.50
CA ILE A 542 16.03 -2.53 3.40
C ILE A 542 14.55 -2.24 3.31
N SER A 543 14.18 -0.96 3.41
CA SER A 543 12.83 -0.48 3.12
C SER A 543 12.74 -0.11 1.65
N LYS A 544 12.39 -1.11 0.83
CA LYS A 544 12.13 -0.95 -0.60
C LYS A 544 10.74 -1.48 -0.92
N THR A 545 9.99 -0.72 -1.70
CA THR A 545 8.70 -1.10 -2.24
C THR A 545 8.87 -1.78 -3.60
N VAL A 546 8.17 -2.90 -3.79
CA VAL A 546 7.91 -3.48 -5.10
C VAL A 546 6.61 -2.85 -5.62
N ASN A 547 6.74 -1.93 -6.58
CA ASN A 547 5.60 -1.25 -7.17
C ASN A 547 4.98 -2.14 -8.26
N LEU A 548 3.67 -2.32 -8.21
CA LEU A 548 2.90 -3.15 -9.11
C LEU A 548 1.84 -2.29 -9.80
N ARG A 549 1.68 -2.50 -11.10
CA ARG A 549 0.61 -1.87 -11.88
C ARG A 549 -0.76 -2.32 -11.39
N ASN A 550 -1.79 -1.50 -11.61
CA ASN A 550 -3.15 -1.84 -11.20
C ASN A 550 -3.68 -3.12 -11.88
N ASP A 551 -3.27 -3.37 -13.13
CA ASP A 551 -3.63 -4.56 -13.92
C ASP A 551 -2.78 -5.80 -13.62
N PHE A 552 -1.88 -5.75 -12.63
CA PHE A 552 -1.03 -6.87 -12.27
C PHE A 552 -1.84 -8.02 -11.65
N THR A 553 -1.79 -9.21 -12.25
CA THR A 553 -2.65 -10.33 -11.84
C THR A 553 -2.21 -11.01 -10.55
N PHE A 554 -3.17 -11.55 -9.80
CA PHE A 554 -2.90 -12.32 -8.58
C PHE A 554 -2.00 -13.54 -8.84
N ASP A 555 -2.17 -14.24 -9.96
CA ASP A 555 -1.36 -15.41 -10.30
C ASP A 555 0.13 -15.11 -10.47
N LYS A 556 0.48 -13.91 -10.96
CA LYS A 556 1.86 -13.46 -11.03
C LYS A 556 2.36 -12.98 -9.66
N PHE A 557 1.47 -12.48 -8.81
CA PHE A 557 1.80 -11.97 -7.48
C PHE A 557 2.07 -13.06 -6.45
N LYS A 558 1.28 -14.14 -6.44
CA LYS A 558 1.27 -15.15 -5.35
C LYS A 558 2.61 -15.85 -5.08
N ASN A 559 3.54 -15.82 -6.04
CA ASN A 559 4.88 -16.39 -5.90
C ASN A 559 5.95 -15.37 -5.47
N LEU A 560 5.67 -14.06 -5.54
CA LEU A 560 6.63 -12.98 -5.28
C LEU A 560 7.40 -13.18 -3.97
N TYR A 561 6.70 -13.40 -2.87
CA TYR A 561 7.32 -13.55 -1.57
C TYR A 561 8.09 -14.87 -1.42
N ARG A 562 7.70 -15.94 -2.12
CA ARG A 562 8.47 -17.19 -2.17
C ARG A 562 9.78 -16.98 -2.93
N ASP A 563 9.75 -16.25 -4.02
CA ASP A 563 10.95 -15.95 -4.81
C ASP A 563 11.91 -15.03 -4.03
N ILE A 564 11.37 -14.07 -3.27
CA ILE A 564 12.14 -13.26 -2.33
C ILE A 564 12.77 -14.12 -1.24
N TYR A 565 12.01 -15.03 -0.60
CA TYR A 565 12.53 -15.93 0.42
C TYR A 565 13.69 -16.78 -0.10
N ARG A 566 13.54 -17.37 -1.30
CA ARG A 566 14.58 -18.18 -1.97
C ARG A 566 15.90 -17.45 -2.22
N THR A 567 15.91 -16.11 -2.15
CA THR A 567 17.17 -15.35 -2.23
C THR A 567 18.07 -15.52 -1.01
N GLY A 568 17.51 -15.92 0.14
CA GLY A 568 18.21 -16.18 1.41
C GLY A 568 18.80 -14.96 2.11
N ASN A 569 18.70 -13.75 1.52
CA ASN A 569 19.32 -12.53 2.05
C ASN A 569 18.30 -11.43 2.35
N ILE A 570 17.15 -11.44 1.66
CA ILE A 570 16.11 -10.42 1.85
C ILE A 570 15.31 -10.74 3.12
N LYS A 571 15.34 -9.81 4.07
CA LYS A 571 14.71 -9.96 5.40
C LYS A 571 13.21 -9.69 5.40
N GLY A 572 12.70 -9.00 4.38
CA GLY A 572 11.30 -8.66 4.23
C GLY A 572 11.07 -7.81 2.99
N CYS A 573 9.81 -7.64 2.61
CA CYS A 573 9.45 -6.82 1.46
C CYS A 573 8.04 -6.23 1.62
N THR A 574 7.86 -5.02 1.10
CA THR A 574 6.55 -4.37 0.94
C THR A 574 6.20 -4.31 -0.53
N THR A 575 4.94 -4.57 -0.85
CA THR A 575 4.39 -4.42 -2.20
C THR A 575 3.38 -3.30 -2.19
N TYR A 576 3.33 -2.53 -3.28
CA TYR A 576 2.30 -1.54 -3.50
C TYR A 576 1.68 -1.79 -4.86
N ARG A 577 0.39 -2.16 -4.90
CA ARG A 577 -0.37 -2.18 -6.16
C ARG A 577 -1.09 -0.85 -6.37
N GLU A 578 -0.89 -0.22 -7.51
CA GLU A 578 -1.59 1.01 -7.88
C GLU A 578 -3.11 0.88 -7.69
N GLY A 579 -3.75 1.95 -7.18
CA GLY A 579 -5.20 2.01 -6.97
C GLY A 579 -5.71 1.34 -5.68
N THR A 580 -4.85 0.69 -4.89
CA THR A 580 -5.28 0.04 -3.62
C THR A 580 -5.19 0.95 -2.39
N MET A 581 -4.43 2.06 -2.46
CA MET A 581 -4.36 3.11 -1.42
C MET A 581 -4.14 4.48 -2.06
N ALA A 582 -4.41 5.56 -1.31
CA ALA A 582 -4.18 6.95 -1.74
C ALA A 582 -2.75 7.17 -2.24
N SER A 583 -2.61 7.79 -3.42
CA SER A 583 -1.31 8.08 -4.04
C SER A 583 -0.79 9.46 -3.62
N VAL A 584 0.42 9.53 -3.07
CA VAL A 584 1.08 10.81 -2.73
C VAL A 584 1.73 11.46 -3.96
N LEU A 585 2.03 10.66 -4.98
CA LEU A 585 2.63 11.09 -6.25
C LEU A 585 1.68 10.70 -7.38
N SER A 586 1.46 11.60 -8.33
CA SER A 586 0.72 11.31 -9.55
C SER A 586 1.55 11.79 -10.74
N ARG A 587 1.51 11.04 -11.85
CA ARG A 587 1.89 11.64 -13.14
C ARG A 587 0.87 12.74 -13.40
N GLY A 588 1.35 13.92 -13.81
CA GLY A 588 0.44 14.93 -14.33
C GLY A 588 -0.40 14.27 -15.41
N SER A 589 -1.73 14.32 -15.27
CA SER A 589 -2.57 13.99 -16.40
C SER A 589 -2.13 14.90 -17.53
N LYS A 590 -1.63 14.34 -18.64
CA LYS A 590 -1.89 15.00 -19.92
C LYS A 590 -3.40 15.20 -19.89
N GLU A 591 -3.84 16.44 -19.87
CA GLU A 591 -5.26 16.76 -19.89
C GLU A 591 -5.89 15.88 -20.96
N GLU A 592 -6.64 14.84 -20.55
CA GLU A 592 -7.73 14.40 -21.39
C GLU A 592 -8.61 15.63 -21.42
N ASN A 593 -8.57 16.33 -22.55
CA ASN A 593 -9.34 17.54 -22.78
C ASN A 593 -10.70 17.39 -22.08
N CYS A 594 -10.98 18.26 -21.11
CA CYS A 594 -12.31 18.45 -20.56
C CYS A 594 -13.19 19.15 -21.61
N GLY A 595 -13.27 18.52 -22.78
CA GLY A 595 -14.15 18.84 -23.88
C GLY A 595 -15.08 17.66 -24.08
N ILE A 596 -16.25 17.94 -24.65
CA ILE A 596 -17.22 16.91 -25.03
C ILE A 596 -16.48 15.85 -25.87
N ARG A 597 -16.38 14.62 -25.35
CA ARG A 597 -15.73 13.50 -26.04
C ARG A 597 -16.55 13.16 -27.28
N GLN A 598 -16.10 13.60 -28.45
CA GLN A 598 -16.73 13.22 -29.71
C GLN A 598 -16.33 11.77 -30.03
N THR A 599 -17.25 10.84 -29.82
CA THR A 599 -17.08 9.44 -30.23
C THR A 599 -17.55 9.28 -31.68
N LYS A 600 -17.02 8.29 -32.40
CA LYS A 600 -17.58 7.86 -33.69
C LYS A 600 -18.56 6.74 -33.42
N ALA A 601 -19.80 6.86 -33.93
CA ALA A 601 -20.76 5.77 -33.86
C ALA A 601 -20.21 4.52 -34.56
N ILE A 602 -20.34 3.37 -33.91
CA ILE A 602 -20.04 2.08 -34.54
C ILE A 602 -20.92 1.93 -35.79
N PRO A 603 -20.38 1.47 -36.94
CA PRO A 603 -21.18 1.22 -38.14
C PRO A 603 -22.29 0.21 -37.87
N ARG A 604 -23.51 0.49 -38.36
CA ARG A 604 -24.66 -0.41 -38.19
C ARG A 604 -24.44 -1.74 -38.91
N PRO A 605 -24.45 -2.89 -38.19
CA PRO A 605 -24.46 -4.20 -38.80
C PRO A 605 -25.71 -4.43 -39.67
N LYS A 606 -25.66 -5.45 -40.53
CA LYS A 606 -26.83 -5.89 -41.30
C LYS A 606 -27.85 -6.62 -40.43
N GLU A 607 -27.38 -7.36 -39.42
CA GLU A 607 -28.21 -8.12 -38.48
C GLU A 607 -27.75 -7.84 -37.05
N LEU A 608 -28.72 -7.71 -36.14
CA LEU A 608 -28.50 -7.61 -34.69
C LEU A 608 -29.40 -8.64 -34.00
N ASN A 609 -28.88 -9.30 -32.97
CA ASN A 609 -29.74 -10.04 -32.05
C ASN A 609 -30.69 -9.04 -31.36
N CYS A 610 -31.95 -9.41 -31.16
CA CYS A 610 -32.95 -8.52 -30.61
C CYS A 610 -33.68 -9.16 -29.45
N ASP A 611 -33.66 -8.47 -28.31
CA ASP A 611 -34.52 -8.79 -27.18
C ASP A 611 -35.85 -8.02 -27.32
N ILE A 612 -36.95 -8.71 -27.03
CA ILE A 612 -38.31 -8.23 -27.27
C ILE A 612 -39.04 -8.16 -25.92
N PHE A 613 -39.45 -6.95 -25.53
CA PHE A 613 -40.12 -6.68 -24.27
C PHE A 613 -41.54 -6.18 -24.51
N GLN A 614 -42.50 -6.75 -23.79
CA GLN A 614 -43.88 -6.26 -23.77
C GLN A 614 -44.13 -5.52 -22.46
N VAL A 615 -44.23 -4.19 -22.50
CA VAL A 615 -44.26 -3.32 -21.32
C VAL A 615 -45.57 -2.55 -21.24
N LYS A 616 -46.28 -2.68 -20.12
CA LYS A 616 -47.47 -1.85 -19.83
C LYS A 616 -47.06 -0.55 -19.14
N SER A 617 -47.45 0.59 -19.71
CA SER A 617 -47.12 1.92 -19.18
C SER A 617 -48.32 2.86 -19.29
N LYS A 618 -48.80 3.36 -18.15
CA LYS A 618 -50.00 4.23 -18.03
C LYS A 618 -51.22 3.77 -18.86
N GLY A 619 -51.54 2.48 -18.79
CA GLY A 619 -52.70 1.90 -19.48
C GLY A 619 -52.49 1.54 -20.95
N ALA A 620 -51.37 1.92 -21.57
CA ALA A 620 -50.99 1.49 -22.92
C ALA A 620 -50.02 0.31 -22.90
N HIS A 621 -50.15 -0.56 -23.89
CA HIS A 621 -49.28 -1.72 -24.11
C HIS A 621 -48.25 -1.42 -25.19
N TRP A 622 -46.97 -1.54 -24.84
CA TRP A 622 -45.84 -1.22 -25.71
C TRP A 622 -45.00 -2.47 -25.98
N LEU A 623 -44.51 -2.60 -27.20
CA LEU A 623 -43.52 -3.57 -27.63
C LEU A 623 -42.18 -2.84 -27.80
N VAL A 624 -41.21 -3.10 -26.94
CA VAL A 624 -39.87 -2.51 -26.99
C VAL A 624 -38.89 -3.54 -27.53
N LEU A 625 -38.20 -3.19 -28.61
CA LEU A 625 -37.21 -4.03 -29.30
C LEU A 625 -35.83 -3.46 -28.99
N VAL A 626 -34.93 -4.28 -28.44
CA VAL A 626 -33.56 -3.89 -28.11
C VAL A 626 -32.60 -4.72 -28.95
N GLY A 627 -32.01 -4.09 -29.97
CA GLY A 627 -30.93 -4.67 -30.76
C GLY A 627 -29.63 -4.65 -29.99
N LEU A 628 -28.94 -5.78 -29.94
CA LEU A 628 -27.71 -5.98 -29.20
C LEU A 628 -26.51 -6.09 -30.14
N HIS A 629 -25.45 -5.37 -29.82
CA HIS A 629 -24.13 -5.52 -30.41
C HIS A 629 -23.18 -5.98 -29.32
N GLU A 630 -22.57 -7.16 -29.46
CA GLU A 630 -21.71 -7.77 -28.42
C GLU A 630 -22.38 -7.76 -27.03
N ASP A 631 -23.62 -8.26 -26.97
CA ASP A 631 -24.45 -8.36 -25.76
C ASP A 631 -24.73 -7.04 -25.01
N SER A 632 -24.53 -5.90 -25.69
CA SER A 632 -24.81 -4.57 -25.16
C SER A 632 -25.90 -3.87 -25.98
N PRO A 633 -26.84 -3.11 -25.36
CA PRO A 633 -27.85 -2.34 -26.07
C PRO A 633 -27.23 -1.39 -27.10
N TYR A 634 -27.66 -1.55 -28.34
CA TYR A 634 -27.12 -0.85 -29.49
C TYR A 634 -28.21 -0.04 -30.22
N GLU A 635 -29.38 -0.62 -30.44
CA GLU A 635 -30.54 0.03 -31.05
C GLU A 635 -31.80 -0.26 -30.24
N VAL A 636 -32.71 0.71 -30.17
CA VAL A 636 -33.98 0.56 -29.47
C VAL A 636 -35.13 1.08 -30.32
N PHE A 637 -36.17 0.26 -30.48
CA PHE A 637 -37.45 0.64 -31.06
C PHE A 637 -38.56 0.41 -30.04
N SER A 638 -39.62 1.21 -30.07
CA SER A 638 -40.80 1.02 -29.23
C SER A 638 -42.03 1.24 -30.08
N LEU A 639 -42.97 0.29 -30.05
CA LEU A 639 -44.16 0.24 -30.88
C LEU A 639 -45.38 0.01 -30.01
N LYS A 640 -46.55 0.51 -30.41
CA LYS A 640 -47.78 0.20 -29.68
C LYS A 640 -48.29 -1.18 -30.06
N GLN A 641 -48.57 -2.01 -29.06
CA GLN A 641 -48.95 -3.41 -29.27
C GLN A 641 -50.32 -3.57 -29.95
N GLY A 642 -51.19 -2.56 -29.89
CA GLY A 642 -52.58 -2.63 -30.38
C GLY A 642 -52.76 -2.96 -31.87
N ALA A 643 -51.70 -2.87 -32.69
CA ALA A 643 -51.71 -3.23 -34.11
C ALA A 643 -50.87 -4.49 -34.46
N LEU A 644 -50.25 -5.14 -33.46
CA LEU A 644 -49.29 -6.23 -33.64
C LEU A 644 -49.75 -7.48 -32.90
N CYS A 645 -50.17 -8.52 -33.65
CA CYS A 645 -50.52 -9.82 -33.10
C CYS A 645 -49.27 -10.67 -32.84
N LEU A 646 -48.40 -10.24 -31.92
CA LEU A 646 -47.25 -11.03 -31.47
C LEU A 646 -47.59 -11.79 -30.19
N SER A 647 -47.32 -13.10 -30.16
CA SER A 647 -47.52 -13.94 -28.97
C SER A 647 -46.68 -13.43 -27.79
N SER A 648 -47.23 -13.48 -26.58
CA SER A 648 -46.51 -13.13 -25.33
C SER A 648 -45.35 -14.09 -25.01
N SER A 649 -45.27 -15.23 -25.68
CA SER A 649 -44.21 -16.23 -25.51
C SER A 649 -42.91 -15.87 -26.24
N VAL A 650 -42.91 -14.88 -27.13
CA VAL A 650 -41.75 -14.53 -27.96
C VAL A 650 -40.92 -13.44 -27.26
N GLN A 651 -39.70 -13.78 -26.83
CA GLN A 651 -38.80 -12.86 -26.10
C GLN A 651 -37.54 -12.48 -26.90
N HIS A 652 -37.24 -13.19 -27.99
CA HIS A 652 -36.04 -12.99 -28.80
C HIS A 652 -36.31 -13.08 -30.30
N GLY A 653 -35.55 -12.31 -31.07
CA GLY A 653 -35.57 -12.29 -32.54
C GLY A 653 -34.30 -11.67 -33.13
N LYS A 654 -34.37 -11.29 -34.40
CA LYS A 654 -33.31 -10.60 -35.14
C LYS A 654 -33.83 -9.31 -35.75
N LEU A 655 -33.09 -8.22 -35.56
CA LEU A 655 -33.30 -6.97 -36.27
C LEU A 655 -32.44 -6.95 -37.53
N ILE A 656 -33.09 -6.87 -38.69
CA ILE A 656 -32.44 -6.89 -40.00
C ILE A 656 -32.56 -5.53 -40.65
N LYS A 657 -31.44 -4.95 -41.04
CA LYS A 657 -31.37 -3.67 -41.73
C LYS A 657 -31.31 -3.88 -43.25
N GLU A 658 -32.36 -3.50 -43.96
CA GLU A 658 -32.42 -3.59 -45.42
C GLU A 658 -31.79 -2.35 -46.10
N SER A 659 -32.07 -1.16 -45.58
CA SER A 659 -31.49 0.10 -46.06
C SER A 659 -31.47 1.18 -44.97
N SER A 660 -31.04 2.41 -45.28
CA SER A 660 -30.95 3.47 -44.25
C SER A 660 -32.33 3.79 -43.66
N GLY A 661 -32.54 3.45 -42.39
CA GLY A 661 -33.79 3.69 -41.67
C GLY A 661 -34.85 2.60 -41.86
N LEU A 662 -34.62 1.60 -42.71
CA LEU A 662 -35.58 0.52 -42.97
C LEU A 662 -35.14 -0.76 -42.26
N TYR A 663 -35.94 -1.19 -41.28
CA TYR A 663 -35.66 -2.33 -40.41
C TYR A 663 -36.82 -3.31 -40.38
N HIS A 664 -36.48 -4.60 -40.27
CA HIS A 664 -37.42 -5.69 -40.08
C HIS A 664 -37.09 -6.42 -38.78
N LEU A 665 -38.12 -6.97 -38.13
CA LEU A 665 -37.94 -7.89 -37.02
C LEU A 665 -38.37 -9.29 -37.48
N GLU A 666 -37.46 -10.25 -37.40
CA GLU A 666 -37.74 -11.67 -37.62
C GLU A 666 -37.64 -12.39 -36.28
N THR A 667 -38.70 -13.05 -35.84
CA THR A 667 -38.71 -13.79 -34.57
C THR A 667 -38.32 -15.24 -34.77
N SER A 668 -37.96 -15.91 -33.67
CA SER A 668 -37.51 -17.31 -33.67
C SER A 668 -38.56 -18.32 -34.17
N ASP A 669 -39.85 -17.96 -34.12
CA ASP A 669 -40.98 -18.75 -34.63
C ASP A 669 -41.37 -18.41 -36.09
N GLY A 670 -40.56 -17.57 -36.78
CA GLY A 670 -40.74 -17.24 -38.19
C GLY A 670 -41.73 -16.11 -38.46
N TRP A 671 -42.17 -15.38 -37.43
CA TRP A 671 -42.99 -14.18 -37.61
C TRP A 671 -42.12 -13.00 -38.06
N LEU A 672 -42.54 -12.33 -39.13
CA LEU A 672 -41.79 -11.26 -39.77
C LEU A 672 -42.58 -9.94 -39.76
N LEU A 673 -42.07 -8.97 -39.00
CA LEU A 673 -42.56 -7.60 -39.05
C LEU A 673 -41.75 -6.81 -40.07
N LYS A 674 -42.39 -6.48 -41.21
CA LYS A 674 -41.74 -5.68 -42.25
C LYS A 674 -41.92 -4.19 -42.02
N ASP A 675 -40.81 -3.45 -42.09
CA ASP A 675 -40.75 -1.99 -41.96
C ASP A 675 -41.34 -1.47 -40.64
N ILE A 676 -40.51 -1.57 -39.58
CA ILE A 676 -40.85 -1.16 -38.21
C ILE A 676 -41.37 0.28 -38.12
N ARG A 677 -40.96 1.18 -39.03
CA ARG A 677 -41.37 2.60 -39.01
C ARG A 677 -42.87 2.81 -39.13
N LYS A 678 -43.57 1.92 -39.84
CA LYS A 678 -45.01 2.02 -40.07
C LYS A 678 -45.86 1.88 -38.80
N PHE A 679 -45.22 1.53 -37.68
CA PHE A 679 -45.87 1.21 -36.41
C PHE A 679 -45.61 2.27 -35.32
N PHE A 680 -44.92 3.37 -35.65
CA PHE A 680 -44.90 4.56 -34.79
C PHE A 680 -46.22 5.31 -34.92
N GLU A 681 -46.76 5.80 -33.80
CA GLU A 681 -48.01 6.59 -33.83
C GLU A 681 -47.75 8.04 -34.24
N THR A 682 -46.55 8.56 -33.95
CA THR A 682 -46.18 9.94 -34.24
C THR A 682 -44.71 10.05 -34.64
N ASP A 683 -44.39 11.09 -35.42
CA ASP A 683 -43.02 11.35 -35.89
C ASP A 683 -42.05 11.62 -34.72
N GLU A 684 -42.55 12.13 -33.58
CA GLU A 684 -41.75 12.34 -32.36
C GLU A 684 -41.29 11.02 -31.73
N GLN A 685 -42.09 9.96 -31.81
CA GLN A 685 -41.71 8.62 -31.29
C GLN A 685 -40.59 8.01 -32.12
N GLU A 686 -40.66 8.15 -33.44
CA GLU A 686 -39.59 7.72 -34.36
C GLU A 686 -38.31 8.53 -34.14
N ALA A 687 -38.42 9.85 -34.00
CA ALA A 687 -37.28 10.72 -33.73
C ALA A 687 -36.59 10.36 -32.41
N LEU A 688 -37.37 10.11 -31.35
CA LEU A 688 -36.84 9.78 -30.02
C LEU A 688 -36.09 8.43 -30.00
N THR A 689 -36.65 7.39 -30.61
CA THR A 689 -35.98 6.08 -30.71
C THR A 689 -34.67 6.16 -31.50
N ARG A 690 -34.63 6.97 -32.57
CA ARG A 690 -33.39 7.26 -33.30
C ARG A 690 -32.36 7.99 -32.46
N MET A 691 -32.76 8.96 -31.64
CA MET A 691 -31.84 9.69 -30.75
C MET A 691 -31.25 8.78 -29.67
N ILE A 692 -32.08 7.96 -29.03
CA ILE A 692 -31.64 6.98 -28.02
C ILE A 692 -30.68 5.98 -28.64
N SER A 693 -31.04 5.40 -29.78
CA SER A 693 -30.18 4.48 -30.52
C SER A 693 -28.85 5.13 -30.94
N THR A 694 -28.87 6.42 -31.27
CA THR A 694 -27.64 7.17 -31.58
C THR A 694 -26.78 7.33 -30.33
N ALA A 695 -27.37 7.70 -29.19
CA ALA A 695 -26.65 7.82 -27.93
C ALA A 695 -26.00 6.49 -27.51
N LEU A 696 -26.73 5.38 -27.58
CA LEU A 696 -26.21 4.04 -27.30
C LEU A 696 -25.04 3.67 -28.22
N ARG A 697 -25.17 3.93 -29.53
CA ARG A 697 -24.09 3.69 -30.52
C ARG A 697 -22.85 4.53 -30.32
N HIS A 698 -22.98 5.67 -29.64
CA HIS A 698 -21.88 6.55 -29.28
C HIS A 698 -21.30 6.21 -27.89
N GLY A 699 -21.80 5.17 -27.23
CA GLY A 699 -21.33 4.70 -25.93
C GLY A 699 -21.82 5.56 -24.76
N ALA A 700 -22.95 6.26 -24.91
CA ALA A 700 -23.53 7.02 -23.82
C ALA A 700 -24.02 6.08 -22.70
N ASP A 701 -23.85 6.52 -21.45
CA ASP A 701 -24.23 5.76 -20.27
C ASP A 701 -25.75 5.51 -20.24
N ILE A 702 -26.14 4.24 -20.11
CA ILE A 702 -27.53 3.80 -20.06
C ILE A 702 -28.24 4.39 -18.84
N GLU A 703 -27.57 4.50 -17.70
CA GLU A 703 -28.15 5.11 -16.48
C GLU A 703 -28.58 6.55 -16.76
N PHE A 704 -27.72 7.30 -17.45
CA PHE A 704 -28.00 8.69 -17.81
C PHE A 704 -29.13 8.81 -18.84
N ILE A 705 -29.15 7.95 -19.86
CA ILE A 705 -30.26 7.90 -20.84
C ILE A 705 -31.60 7.63 -20.12
N VAL A 706 -31.61 6.66 -19.19
CA VAL A 706 -32.81 6.30 -18.42
C VAL A 706 -33.30 7.48 -17.56
N ASP A 707 -32.40 8.17 -16.86
CA ASP A 707 -32.74 9.35 -16.05
C ASP A 707 -33.41 10.45 -16.90
N GLN A 708 -32.87 10.73 -18.10
CA GLN A 708 -33.47 11.73 -19.01
C GLN A 708 -34.85 11.30 -19.53
N LEU A 709 -35.03 10.02 -19.87
CA LEU A 709 -36.33 9.51 -20.32
C LEU A 709 -37.40 9.59 -19.23
N LEU A 710 -37.02 9.39 -17.97
CA LEU A 710 -37.94 9.47 -16.83
C LEU A 710 -38.42 10.90 -16.53
N LYS A 711 -37.66 11.92 -16.93
CA LYS A 711 -38.02 13.34 -16.82
C LYS A 711 -38.99 13.83 -17.90
N SER A 712 -39.28 13.01 -18.92
CA SER A 712 -40.22 13.40 -19.99
C SER A 712 -41.64 13.62 -19.44
N GLU A 713 -42.36 14.62 -19.95
CA GLU A 713 -43.78 14.90 -19.65
C GLU A 713 -44.59 15.03 -20.96
N GLY A 714 -45.93 15.13 -20.87
CA GLY A 714 -46.80 15.31 -22.05
C GLY A 714 -47.16 14.02 -22.81
N THR A 715 -47.44 14.14 -24.11
CA THR A 715 -48.06 13.09 -24.96
C THR A 715 -47.18 11.86 -25.18
N ILE A 716 -45.85 11.99 -25.09
CA ILE A 716 -44.88 10.89 -25.26
C ILE A 716 -44.48 10.21 -23.93
N HIS A 717 -45.03 10.64 -22.80
CA HIS A 717 -44.61 10.19 -21.48
C HIS A 717 -44.76 8.68 -21.25
N SER A 718 -45.85 8.07 -21.74
CA SER A 718 -46.08 6.62 -21.61
C SER A 718 -45.06 5.81 -22.42
N PHE A 719 -44.71 6.32 -23.61
CA PHE A 719 -43.72 5.78 -24.54
C PHE A 719 -42.29 5.84 -23.97
N SER A 720 -41.84 7.02 -23.54
CA SER A 720 -40.51 7.21 -22.94
C SER A 720 -40.29 6.34 -21.69
N LYS A 721 -41.32 6.21 -20.85
CA LYS A 721 -41.26 5.33 -19.67
C LYS A 721 -41.18 3.85 -20.01
N ALA A 722 -41.77 3.40 -21.11
CA ALA A 722 -41.67 2.00 -21.55
C ALA A 722 -40.22 1.67 -21.95
N ILE A 723 -39.58 2.57 -22.71
CA ILE A 723 -38.16 2.43 -23.08
C ILE A 723 -37.26 2.51 -21.84
N ALA A 724 -37.47 3.49 -20.95
CA ALA A 724 -36.67 3.65 -19.74
C ALA A 724 -36.71 2.40 -18.83
N ARG A 725 -37.90 1.81 -18.63
CA ARG A 725 -38.07 0.57 -17.87
C ARG A 725 -37.32 -0.60 -18.50
N THR A 726 -37.33 -0.68 -19.82
CA THR A 726 -36.64 -1.73 -20.57
C THR A 726 -35.13 -1.56 -20.47
N LEU A 727 -34.59 -0.37 -20.73
CA LEU A 727 -33.16 -0.11 -20.64
C LEU A 727 -32.61 -0.27 -19.22
N LYS A 728 -33.45 -0.06 -18.19
CA LYS A 728 -33.06 -0.28 -16.79
C LYS A 728 -32.62 -1.72 -16.52
N SER A 729 -33.13 -2.72 -17.24
CA SER A 729 -32.69 -4.13 -17.06
C SER A 729 -31.26 -4.38 -17.53
N TYR A 730 -30.67 -3.47 -18.32
CA TYR A 730 -29.31 -3.55 -18.84
C TYR A 730 -28.28 -2.75 -18.03
N ILE A 731 -28.73 -2.01 -17.01
CA ILE A 731 -27.85 -1.29 -16.09
C ILE A 731 -27.18 -2.33 -15.17
N ARG A 732 -25.89 -2.60 -15.42
CA ARG A 732 -25.12 -3.62 -14.69
C ARG A 732 -24.59 -3.05 -13.36
N ASN A 733 -25.37 -3.22 -12.29
CA ASN A 733 -24.88 -3.11 -10.91
C ASN A 733 -25.32 -4.34 -10.07
N VAL A 734 -25.04 -5.55 -10.58
CA VAL A 734 -25.20 -6.79 -9.80
C VAL A 734 -24.05 -7.77 -10.13
N GLN A 735 -22.81 -7.43 -9.78
CA GLN A 735 -21.68 -8.36 -9.93
C GLN A 735 -21.49 -9.36 -8.76
N HIS A 736 -22.39 -9.41 -7.78
CA HIS A 736 -22.18 -10.25 -6.58
C HIS A 736 -23.34 -11.17 -6.17
N ILE A 737 -24.41 -11.29 -6.97
CA ILE A 737 -25.52 -12.20 -6.66
C ILE A 737 -25.51 -13.31 -7.71
N LYS A 738 -25.27 -14.54 -7.26
CA LYS A 738 -25.42 -15.76 -8.07
C LYS A 738 -26.77 -16.40 -7.80
N CYS A 739 -27.31 -17.14 -8.77
CA CYS A 739 -28.55 -17.88 -8.58
C CYS A 739 -28.47 -18.78 -7.35
N PHE A 740 -29.43 -18.66 -6.43
CA PHE A 740 -29.49 -19.48 -5.23
C PHE A 740 -29.72 -20.98 -5.53
N SER A 741 -30.17 -21.32 -6.74
CA SER A 741 -30.46 -22.69 -7.17
C SER A 741 -29.32 -23.32 -7.97
N CYS A 742 -28.84 -22.66 -9.03
CA CYS A 742 -27.81 -23.23 -9.91
C CYS A 742 -26.45 -22.51 -9.87
N ASN A 743 -26.30 -21.48 -9.03
CA ASN A 743 -25.09 -20.67 -8.89
C ASN A 743 -24.64 -19.92 -10.16
N SER A 744 -25.50 -19.84 -11.18
CA SER A 744 -25.26 -19.08 -12.40
C SER A 744 -25.14 -17.57 -12.11
N PRO A 745 -24.22 -16.86 -12.79
CA PRO A 745 -24.15 -15.40 -12.76
C PRO A 745 -25.21 -14.73 -13.67
N HIS A 746 -25.94 -15.50 -14.48
CA HIS A 746 -26.92 -15.01 -15.45
C HIS A 746 -28.27 -14.79 -14.78
N LEU A 747 -28.36 -13.73 -13.98
CA LEU A 747 -29.61 -13.27 -13.34
C LEU A 747 -30.22 -12.09 -14.10
N ARG A 748 -31.54 -12.10 -14.25
CA ARG A 748 -32.35 -10.95 -14.69
C ARG A 748 -33.26 -10.50 -13.55
N ILE A 749 -33.53 -9.19 -13.45
CA ILE A 749 -34.48 -8.66 -12.48
C ILE A 749 -35.81 -8.42 -13.19
N GLU A 750 -36.84 -9.14 -12.78
CA GLU A 750 -38.21 -8.96 -13.26
C GLU A 750 -39.12 -8.68 -12.08
N GLU A 751 -39.88 -7.58 -12.15
CA GLU A 751 -40.89 -7.18 -11.14
C GLU A 751 -40.38 -7.11 -9.68
N GLY A 752 -39.06 -6.86 -9.48
CA GLY A 752 -38.45 -6.81 -8.14
C GLY A 752 -37.92 -8.16 -7.64
N CYS A 753 -37.92 -9.19 -8.50
CA CYS A 753 -37.40 -10.51 -8.20
C CYS A 753 -36.21 -10.86 -9.09
N PHE A 754 -35.18 -11.47 -8.49
CA PHE A 754 -34.04 -12.03 -9.21
C PHE A 754 -34.43 -13.37 -9.82
N THR A 755 -34.53 -13.43 -11.14
CA THR A 755 -34.85 -14.64 -11.91
C THR A 755 -33.60 -15.12 -12.64
N CYS A 756 -33.23 -16.37 -12.46
CA CYS A 756 -32.10 -16.97 -13.16
C CYS A 756 -32.48 -17.36 -14.58
N ILE A 757 -31.69 -16.90 -15.55
CA ILE A 757 -31.91 -17.19 -16.97
C ILE A 757 -31.65 -18.69 -17.24
N ASP A 758 -30.62 -19.27 -16.61
CA ASP A 758 -30.21 -20.64 -16.93
C ASP A 758 -31.07 -21.74 -16.29
N CYS A 759 -31.67 -21.50 -15.11
CA CYS A 759 -32.46 -22.52 -14.41
C CYS A 759 -33.88 -22.08 -14.05
N GLY A 760 -34.27 -20.85 -14.37
CA GLY A 760 -35.61 -20.32 -14.10
C GLY A 760 -35.92 -20.00 -12.63
N ALA A 761 -35.00 -20.25 -11.69
CA ALA A 761 -35.24 -20.02 -10.28
C ALA A 761 -35.37 -18.52 -9.95
N SER A 762 -36.45 -18.14 -9.26
CA SER A 762 -36.73 -16.74 -8.91
C SER A 762 -36.73 -16.50 -7.39
N LYS A 763 -36.17 -15.38 -6.94
CA LYS A 763 -36.17 -14.93 -5.54
C LYS A 763 -36.43 -13.43 -5.47
N CYS A 764 -37.53 -13.05 -4.83
CA CYS A 764 -37.89 -11.65 -4.62
C CYS A 764 -37.10 -11.01 -3.48
N VAL A 765 -36.81 -9.71 -3.60
CA VAL A 765 -36.08 -8.91 -2.59
C VAL A 765 -37.06 -8.26 -1.64
#